data_AF-A0A2G5CT33-F1
#
_entry.id   AF-A0A2G5CT33-F1
#
_cell.length_a   1.000
_cell.length_b   1.000
_cell.length_c   1.000
_cell.angle_alpha   90.00
_cell.angle_beta   90.00
_cell.angle_gamma   90.00
#
_symmetry.space_group_name_H-M   'P 1'
#
loop_
_entity.id
_entity.type
_entity.pdbx_description
1 polymer ?
#
loop_
_entity_poly.entity_id
_entity_poly.type
_entity_poly.pdbx_seq_one_letter_code
_entity_poly.pdbx_strand_id
1 'polypeptide(L)'
;MGSLEVGIPLKRAPLLRSLSSSSGRGDRLPFFRKPRSRFARFLLFEKVDYLQWICTIAVFFFVVVLFQMFLPGSVMEKSGDFEEFGGVIRDDEWVKFKDIKGLDFGDGIRFEPSSKLLEKFQKEDTQVNLSRPTVRTGIRKPQLALIFADQSVEPGQLLMVSVALSLQEIGYAIKVYSLEDGPVRAVWKSLGVPVTILRNSYKAETAVDWLNYDGILVNSVGTKGIFSCLLQEPFKSLPVIWTIHERELALRSRQYISNGQIQLIDDWRQAFNRATVVVFPNYFLPMMYSVFDAGNYFVIPGSPDQAWESNSLKAVDNQDDLLVKMGYGRDDFVIAIVGSEFSYNGLWLEHAFVLQALLPLFSDFQSNNNSSSHLKVSILRGNSSSNYKVAVEAIALKLGYPKGTVEHNGIDGDVNRFLSISNLVIYGSFLEEQSFPEILIQAMCFGKPIIAPDLAMIKKYVDDRVNGFLFPKENIGVLTQVLFQAISNGKLSPLAQNVASIGKGPAKNLMVTETIEGYASLLANVLKFPSEVRPPKVVADIPTRLKDEWQWHLFDEIIDSRDFNRTAKTYSFIDETEEHMNHTNGESSDVGRSIDEAFSYTDWEEEKLIEMINARKKREDEELKDRTDQWHGTWEEVYRNAKRADRARNDLRERDDRELERTGQPLCIYEPYFGEGAWPFLHRNSLYRGIGLTNHINR
;
A
#
# COMPACT_ATOMS: atom_id res chain seq x y z
N MET A 1 -29.92 47.26 64.00
CA MET A 1 -28.90 46.87 63.01
C MET A 1 -29.68 46.35 61.80
N GLY A 2 -30.15 47.15 60.82
CA GLY A 2 -29.59 48.38 60.25
C GLY A 2 -28.41 48.01 59.34
N SER A 3 -28.35 48.31 58.03
CA SER A 3 -29.11 49.21 57.13
C SER A 3 -28.81 48.82 55.65
N LEU A 4 -29.51 49.18 54.55
CA LEU A 4 -30.62 50.09 54.15
C LEU A 4 -31.61 49.30 53.23
N GLU A 5 -32.91 49.63 53.05
CA GLU A 5 -33.54 50.66 52.16
C GLU A 5 -33.16 50.57 50.66
N VAL A 6 -34.04 50.10 49.75
CA VAL A 6 -35.19 50.79 49.09
C VAL A 6 -34.76 51.69 47.91
N GLY A 7 -35.33 51.47 46.71
CA GLY A 7 -35.10 52.35 45.55
C GLY A 7 -35.47 51.83 44.15
N ILE A 8 -36.77 51.67 43.88
CA ILE A 8 -37.34 51.66 42.50
C ILE A 8 -37.37 53.15 42.05
N PRO A 9 -36.94 53.58 40.82
CA PRO A 9 -37.88 53.50 39.67
C PRO A 9 -37.38 53.63 38.19
N LEU A 10 -38.34 53.31 37.30
CA LEU A 10 -38.66 53.97 36.01
C LEU A 10 -37.79 53.81 34.74
N LYS A 11 -38.43 53.16 33.74
CA LYS A 11 -38.55 53.52 32.30
C LYS A 11 -37.34 54.13 31.56
N ARG A 12 -36.86 53.41 30.54
CA ARG A 12 -37.08 53.73 29.11
C ARG A 12 -36.55 52.62 28.17
N ALA A 13 -37.31 52.34 27.13
CA ALA A 13 -36.85 51.72 25.88
C ALA A 13 -37.06 52.77 24.74
N PRO A 14 -36.68 52.54 23.48
CA PRO A 14 -35.89 51.44 22.89
C PRO A 14 -34.69 51.93 22.06
N LEU A 15 -33.94 51.01 21.42
CA LEU A 15 -33.64 50.96 19.96
C LEU A 15 -32.36 50.16 19.65
N LEU A 16 -32.49 49.20 18.72
CA LEU A 16 -31.49 48.74 17.72
C LEU A 16 -30.09 48.24 18.18
N ARG A 17 -29.33 47.40 17.46
CA ARG A 17 -29.59 46.36 16.41
C ARG A 17 -28.21 45.82 15.98
N SER A 18 -27.87 44.55 16.27
CA SER A 18 -27.08 43.69 15.35
C SER A 18 -26.78 42.31 15.95
N LEU A 19 -26.80 41.32 15.06
CA LEU A 19 -26.60 39.88 15.25
C LEU A 19 -25.22 39.42 15.73
N SER A 20 -25.19 38.11 16.03
CA SER A 20 -24.06 37.14 15.96
C SER A 20 -23.16 36.98 17.21
N SER A 21 -22.60 35.80 17.51
CA SER A 21 -22.99 34.40 17.20
C SER A 21 -22.06 33.40 17.92
N SER A 22 -22.64 32.43 18.64
CA SER A 22 -22.05 31.17 19.19
C SER A 22 -22.98 30.70 20.32
N SER A 23 -23.08 29.44 20.76
CA SER A 23 -22.63 28.11 20.31
C SER A 23 -23.34 27.09 21.21
N GLY A 24 -23.48 25.81 20.84
CA GLY A 24 -23.81 24.77 21.83
C GLY A 24 -24.48 23.50 21.31
N ARG A 25 -23.83 22.36 21.59
CA ARG A 25 -24.35 20.98 21.46
C ARG A 25 -25.49 20.71 22.46
N GLY A 26 -26.30 19.66 22.23
CA GLY A 26 -27.32 19.23 23.21
C GLY A 26 -28.19 18.01 22.85
N ASP A 27 -27.58 16.91 22.40
CA ASP A 27 -27.96 15.50 22.62
C ASP A 27 -29.42 14.95 22.65
N ARG A 28 -29.57 13.83 21.90
CA ARG A 28 -30.31 12.57 22.19
C ARG A 28 -31.82 12.42 21.89
N LEU A 29 -32.06 11.59 20.86
CA LEU A 29 -32.90 10.36 20.81
C LEU A 29 -34.37 10.39 21.32
N PRO A 30 -35.25 9.70 20.56
CA PRO A 30 -36.00 8.61 21.18
C PRO A 30 -36.02 7.30 20.36
N PHE A 31 -35.99 6.18 21.07
CA PHE A 31 -36.13 4.82 20.51
C PHE A 31 -37.57 4.31 20.63
N PHE A 32 -37.92 3.32 19.78
CA PHE A 32 -39.09 2.44 19.84
C PHE A 32 -40.52 3.02 19.69
N ARG A 33 -41.04 2.92 18.45
CA ARG A 33 -42.33 2.23 18.23
C ARG A 33 -42.22 1.23 17.07
N LYS A 34 -42.56 -0.04 17.34
CA LYS A 34 -42.61 -1.14 16.36
C LYS A 34 -43.66 -0.85 15.28
N PRO A 35 -43.34 -0.95 13.97
CA PRO A 35 -44.35 -1.30 12.98
C PRO A 35 -44.68 -2.80 13.15
N ARG A 36 -45.94 -3.12 13.46
CA ARG A 36 -46.41 -4.52 13.50
C ARG A 36 -46.37 -5.10 12.10
N SER A 37 -45.74 -6.26 11.95
CA SER A 37 -45.82 -7.09 10.74
C SER A 37 -47.29 -7.29 10.33
N ARG A 38 -47.59 -7.00 9.06
CA ARG A 38 -48.85 -7.37 8.40
C ARG A 38 -48.67 -8.48 7.36
N PHE A 39 -47.67 -9.35 7.54
CA PHE A 39 -47.46 -10.54 6.70
C PHE A 39 -48.00 -11.86 7.30
N ALA A 40 -48.52 -11.86 8.53
CA ALA A 40 -49.07 -13.03 9.20
C ALA A 40 -50.59 -13.23 8.97
N ARG A 41 -51.08 -13.07 7.73
CA ARG A 41 -52.52 -13.25 7.40
C ARG A 41 -52.82 -13.86 6.02
N PHE A 42 -51.86 -14.57 5.40
CA PHE A 42 -52.06 -15.27 4.11
C PHE A 42 -51.64 -16.74 4.12
N LEU A 43 -51.61 -17.40 5.30
CA LEU A 43 -51.33 -18.83 5.44
C LEU A 43 -52.46 -19.58 6.17
N LEU A 44 -53.68 -19.42 5.67
CA LEU A 44 -54.81 -20.33 5.88
C LEU A 44 -55.72 -20.24 4.64
N PHE A 45 -55.50 -21.12 3.65
CA PHE A 45 -56.52 -21.99 3.04
C PHE A 45 -55.92 -22.82 1.90
N GLU A 46 -56.25 -24.11 1.94
CA GLU A 46 -56.28 -25.08 0.82
C GLU A 46 -54.97 -25.49 0.09
N LYS A 47 -55.09 -26.64 -0.58
CA LYS A 47 -53.97 -27.42 -1.11
C LYS A 47 -53.35 -26.73 -2.32
N VAL A 48 -52.10 -26.29 -2.18
CA VAL A 48 -51.28 -25.84 -3.30
C VAL A 48 -50.89 -27.06 -4.13
N ASP A 49 -51.40 -27.15 -5.36
CA ASP A 49 -51.09 -28.26 -6.26
C ASP A 49 -49.61 -28.29 -6.65
N TYR A 50 -49.09 -29.49 -6.90
CA TYR A 50 -47.69 -29.73 -7.32
C TYR A 50 -47.27 -28.84 -8.51
N LEU A 51 -48.22 -28.54 -9.40
CA LEU A 51 -48.01 -27.66 -10.56
C LEU A 51 -47.66 -26.23 -10.15
N GLN A 52 -48.30 -25.68 -9.11
CA GLN A 52 -47.97 -24.33 -8.61
C GLN A 52 -46.58 -24.29 -7.98
N TRP A 53 -46.14 -25.36 -7.31
CA TRP A 53 -44.77 -25.48 -6.79
C TRP A 53 -43.71 -25.54 -7.90
N ILE A 54 -44.01 -26.23 -9.01
CA ILE A 54 -43.15 -26.23 -10.19
C ILE A 54 -43.12 -24.83 -10.83
N CYS A 55 -44.25 -24.14 -10.94
CA CYS A 55 -44.31 -22.77 -11.45
C CYS A 55 -43.56 -21.76 -10.57
N THR A 56 -43.65 -21.84 -9.23
CA THR A 56 -42.90 -20.93 -8.35
C THR A 56 -41.40 -21.21 -8.41
N ILE A 57 -40.97 -22.48 -8.48
CA ILE A 57 -39.56 -22.84 -8.75
C ILE A 57 -39.10 -22.28 -10.10
N ALA A 58 -39.89 -22.44 -11.17
CA ALA A 58 -39.53 -21.96 -12.50
C ALA A 58 -39.43 -20.43 -12.56
N VAL A 59 -40.35 -19.70 -11.90
CA VAL A 59 -40.28 -18.23 -11.77
C VAL A 59 -39.08 -17.81 -10.93
N PHE A 60 -38.76 -18.54 -9.85
CA PHE A 60 -37.56 -18.27 -9.04
C PHE A 60 -36.28 -18.44 -9.86
N PHE A 61 -36.13 -19.55 -10.61
CA PHE A 61 -34.99 -19.74 -11.50
C PHE A 61 -34.93 -18.70 -12.63
N PHE A 62 -36.07 -18.31 -13.20
CA PHE A 62 -36.12 -17.25 -14.22
C PHE A 62 -35.66 -15.88 -13.65
N VAL A 63 -36.06 -15.55 -12.42
CA VAL A 63 -35.59 -14.35 -11.72
C VAL A 63 -34.10 -14.44 -11.39
N VAL A 64 -33.58 -15.60 -10.96
CA VAL A 64 -32.15 -15.81 -10.72
C VAL A 64 -31.33 -15.66 -12.00
N VAL A 65 -31.79 -16.23 -13.12
CA VAL A 65 -31.13 -16.10 -14.43
C VAL A 65 -31.16 -14.65 -14.91
N LEU A 66 -32.28 -13.93 -14.76
CA LEU A 66 -32.33 -12.48 -15.04
C LEU A 66 -31.38 -11.69 -14.14
N PHE A 67 -31.27 -12.04 -12.85
CA PHE A 67 -30.33 -11.37 -11.94
C PHE A 67 -28.87 -11.63 -12.34
N GLN A 68 -28.54 -12.85 -12.79
CA GLN A 68 -27.22 -13.17 -13.33
C GLN A 68 -26.94 -12.44 -14.65
N MET A 69 -27.94 -12.23 -15.52
CA MET A 69 -27.79 -11.44 -16.75
C MET A 69 -27.61 -9.93 -16.52
N PHE A 70 -28.02 -9.40 -15.37
CA PHE A 70 -27.93 -7.97 -15.02
C PHE A 70 -26.89 -7.63 -13.93
N LEU A 71 -26.13 -8.63 -13.45
CA LEU A 71 -24.95 -8.40 -12.63
C LEU A 71 -23.72 -8.17 -13.53
N PRO A 72 -22.94 -7.07 -13.34
CA PRO A 72 -21.69 -6.88 -14.06
C PRO A 72 -20.62 -7.81 -13.48
N GLY A 73 -20.61 -9.06 -13.94
CA GLY A 73 -19.79 -10.11 -13.31
C GLY A 73 -19.95 -11.51 -13.90
N SER A 74 -20.06 -11.65 -15.22
CA SER A 74 -19.71 -12.91 -15.90
C SER A 74 -19.36 -12.66 -17.37
N VAL A 75 -18.06 -12.59 -17.65
CA VAL A 75 -17.54 -12.59 -19.02
C VAL A 75 -17.64 -14.02 -19.56
N MET A 76 -18.81 -14.38 -20.06
CA MET A 76 -18.94 -15.55 -20.94
C MET A 76 -18.49 -15.12 -22.33
N GLU A 77 -17.43 -15.74 -22.84
CA GLU A 77 -16.93 -15.50 -24.20
C GLU A 77 -18.07 -15.63 -25.23
N LYS A 78 -18.38 -14.53 -25.89
CA LYS A 78 -19.07 -14.56 -27.18
C LYS A 78 -18.04 -14.28 -28.25
N SER A 79 -17.70 -15.34 -28.98
CA SER A 79 -17.13 -15.23 -30.32
C SER A 79 -18.09 -14.43 -31.20
N GLY A 80 -17.83 -13.13 -31.31
CA GLY A 80 -18.46 -12.23 -32.28
C GLY A 80 -17.47 -11.93 -33.39
N ASP A 81 -17.97 -11.90 -34.63
CA ASP A 81 -17.15 -11.83 -35.84
C ASP A 81 -16.25 -10.58 -35.85
N PHE A 82 -14.93 -10.81 -35.90
CA PHE A 82 -13.97 -9.78 -36.31
C PHE A 82 -13.90 -9.76 -37.83
N GLU A 83 -14.71 -8.90 -38.46
CA GLU A 83 -14.55 -8.57 -39.88
C GLU A 83 -13.16 -7.92 -40.16
N GLU A 84 -12.70 -8.03 -41.40
CA GLU A 84 -11.35 -7.71 -41.84
C GLU A 84 -10.95 -6.24 -41.59
N PHE A 85 -10.05 -6.00 -40.64
CA PHE A 85 -9.32 -4.73 -40.50
C PHE A 85 -7.88 -4.85 -41.05
N GLY A 86 -7.78 -5.02 -42.36
CA GLY A 86 -6.53 -4.88 -43.11
C GLY A 86 -6.22 -3.41 -43.41
N GLY A 87 -5.75 -2.65 -42.42
CA GLY A 87 -5.43 -1.23 -42.59
C GLY A 87 -4.57 -0.67 -41.46
N VAL A 88 -3.72 0.31 -41.79
CA VAL A 88 -2.85 1.00 -40.81
C VAL A 88 -3.72 1.78 -39.82
N ILE A 89 -3.70 1.34 -38.56
CA ILE A 89 -4.43 1.97 -37.44
C ILE A 89 -3.92 3.39 -37.25
N ARG A 90 -4.82 4.37 -37.38
CA ARG A 90 -4.55 5.80 -37.11
C ARG A 90 -4.75 6.14 -35.64
N ASP A 91 -4.08 7.20 -35.17
CA ASP A 91 -4.20 7.74 -33.81
C ASP A 91 -5.66 7.92 -33.34
N ASP A 92 -6.57 8.23 -34.28
CA ASP A 92 -8.00 8.43 -34.04
C ASP A 92 -8.74 7.18 -33.49
N GLU A 93 -8.19 5.98 -33.66
CA GLU A 93 -8.84 4.73 -33.18
C GLU A 93 -8.46 4.37 -31.74
N TRP A 94 -7.31 4.83 -31.24
CA TRP A 94 -6.93 4.66 -29.83
C TRP A 94 -7.83 5.45 -28.87
N VAL A 95 -8.37 6.58 -29.34
CA VAL A 95 -9.38 7.35 -28.59
C VAL A 95 -10.61 6.48 -28.26
N LYS A 96 -11.01 5.57 -29.16
CA LYS A 96 -12.14 4.66 -28.92
C LYS A 96 -11.83 3.56 -27.90
N PHE A 97 -10.56 3.20 -27.69
CA PHE A 97 -10.17 2.27 -26.63
C PHE A 97 -10.19 2.93 -25.24
N LYS A 98 -9.91 4.25 -25.15
CA LYS A 98 -10.10 5.01 -23.91
C LYS A 98 -11.57 5.09 -23.47
N ASP A 99 -12.52 5.07 -24.42
CA ASP A 99 -13.96 5.07 -24.11
C ASP A 99 -14.44 3.77 -23.42
N ILE A 100 -13.60 2.73 -23.35
CA ILE A 100 -13.88 1.51 -22.58
C ILE A 100 -13.64 1.77 -21.09
N LYS A 101 -14.72 2.07 -20.35
CA LYS A 101 -14.71 2.24 -18.88
C LYS A 101 -13.87 1.16 -18.19
N GLY A 102 -12.78 1.59 -17.54
CA GLY A 102 -11.87 0.72 -16.77
C GLY A 102 -10.48 0.54 -17.39
N LEU A 103 -10.20 1.15 -18.54
CA LEU A 103 -8.92 1.12 -19.26
C LEU A 103 -8.25 2.51 -19.38
N ASP A 104 -8.37 3.36 -18.36
CA ASP A 104 -7.65 4.64 -18.30
C ASP A 104 -6.15 4.45 -18.02
N PHE A 105 -5.33 5.33 -18.59
CA PHE A 105 -3.87 5.36 -18.39
C PHE A 105 -3.49 6.02 -17.05
N GLY A 106 -2.73 5.31 -16.22
CA GLY A 106 -1.95 5.91 -15.12
C GLY A 106 -2.70 6.34 -13.84
N ASP A 107 -4.03 6.26 -13.78
CA ASP A 107 -4.79 6.46 -12.52
C ASP A 107 -4.77 5.16 -11.69
N GLY A 108 -3.69 4.99 -10.91
CA GLY A 108 -3.43 3.75 -10.17
C GLY A 108 -3.14 3.90 -8.67
N ILE A 109 -2.72 2.78 -8.07
CA ILE A 109 -2.71 2.56 -6.63
C ILE A 109 -1.64 3.41 -5.94
N ARG A 110 -2.03 4.09 -4.85
CA ARG A 110 -1.13 4.85 -3.98
C ARG A 110 -1.11 4.22 -2.59
N PHE A 111 0.08 3.96 -2.06
CA PHE A 111 0.26 3.66 -0.64
C PHE A 111 0.13 4.94 0.18
N GLU A 112 -0.83 4.96 1.09
CA GLU A 112 -0.98 6.00 2.11
C GLU A 112 -0.66 5.39 3.49
N PRO A 113 0.34 5.91 4.24
CA PRO A 113 0.64 5.40 5.57
C PRO A 113 -0.58 5.55 6.49
N SER A 114 -0.74 4.64 7.45
CA SER A 114 -1.93 4.64 8.31
C SER A 114 -2.10 6.02 8.98
N SER A 115 -3.29 6.60 8.83
CA SER A 115 -3.60 7.93 9.39
C SER A 115 -3.33 7.99 10.89
N LYS A 116 -3.43 6.85 11.59
CA LYS A 116 -3.13 6.70 13.02
C LYS A 116 -1.65 6.81 13.36
N LEU A 117 -0.75 6.36 12.50
CA LEU A 117 0.69 6.50 12.69
C LEU A 117 1.12 7.95 12.44
N LEU A 118 0.60 8.57 11.38
CA LEU A 118 0.82 10.00 11.08
C LEU A 118 0.20 10.92 12.15
N GLU A 119 -1.02 10.64 12.60
CA GLU A 119 -1.66 11.39 13.71
C GLU A 119 -0.90 11.26 15.03
N LYS A 120 -0.26 10.11 15.31
CA LYS A 120 0.59 9.97 16.50
C LYS A 120 1.76 10.94 16.43
N PHE A 121 2.50 10.97 15.33
CA PHE A 121 3.62 11.90 15.14
C PHE A 121 3.16 13.36 15.28
N GLN A 122 2.07 13.76 14.60
CA GLN A 122 1.55 15.14 14.66
C GLN A 122 1.03 15.56 16.05
N LYS A 123 0.35 14.66 16.78
CA LYS A 123 -0.13 14.94 18.15
C LYS A 123 1.03 15.10 19.12
N GLU A 124 2.09 14.33 18.93
CA GLU A 124 3.28 14.37 19.77
C GLU A 124 4.14 15.61 19.47
N ASP A 125 4.34 15.98 18.20
CA ASP A 125 4.95 17.26 17.80
C ASP A 125 4.22 18.47 18.42
N THR A 126 2.89 18.41 18.48
CA THR A 126 2.08 19.49 19.07
C THR A 126 2.28 19.58 20.59
N GLN A 127 2.47 18.46 21.29
CA GLN A 127 2.82 18.44 22.71
C GLN A 127 4.26 18.89 22.99
N VAL A 128 5.21 18.54 22.13
CA VAL A 128 6.62 18.98 22.26
C VAL A 128 6.72 20.50 22.03
N ASN A 129 6.01 21.05 21.03
CA ASN A 129 6.04 22.49 20.76
C ASN A 129 5.40 23.36 21.86
N LEU A 130 4.45 22.82 22.63
CA LEU A 130 3.92 23.48 23.84
C LEU A 130 4.93 23.50 25.00
N SER A 131 5.99 22.68 24.94
CA SER A 131 7.03 22.57 25.96
C SER A 131 8.42 22.90 25.39
N ARG A 132 8.60 24.17 24.98
CA ARG A 132 9.89 24.73 24.50
C ARG A 132 11.09 24.10 25.25
N PRO A 133 12.01 23.42 24.55
CA PRO A 133 13.14 22.80 25.22
C PRO A 133 14.10 23.89 25.69
N THR A 134 14.10 24.13 27.01
CA THR A 134 15.28 24.68 27.72
C THR A 134 16.50 23.89 27.24
N VAL A 135 17.63 24.55 26.96
CA VAL A 135 18.84 23.88 26.45
C VAL A 135 19.29 22.78 27.44
N ARG A 136 18.92 21.52 27.14
CA ARG A 136 19.22 20.37 28.01
C ARG A 136 20.62 19.87 27.70
N THR A 137 21.54 20.09 28.63
CA THR A 137 22.86 19.45 28.62
C THR A 137 22.73 17.99 29.07
N GLY A 138 22.26 17.13 28.16
CA GLY A 138 22.24 15.69 28.40
C GLY A 138 23.63 15.12 28.62
N ILE A 139 23.73 14.13 29.51
CA ILE A 139 24.97 13.55 30.03
C ILE A 139 25.46 12.43 29.09
N ARG A 140 24.55 11.63 28.53
CA ARG A 140 24.87 10.53 27.60
C ARG A 140 24.34 10.77 26.18
N LYS A 141 24.99 10.15 25.20
CA LYS A 141 24.47 10.04 23.82
C LYS A 141 23.25 9.12 23.78
N PRO A 142 22.30 9.32 22.84
CA PRO A 142 21.26 8.34 22.55
C PRO A 142 21.89 7.00 22.15
N GLN A 143 21.42 5.90 22.73
CA GLN A 143 21.92 4.55 22.47
C GLN A 143 20.96 3.79 21.57
N LEU A 144 21.44 3.29 20.43
CA LEU A 144 20.69 2.40 19.53
C LEU A 144 21.30 1.00 19.53
N ALA A 145 20.44 -0.01 19.68
CA ALA A 145 20.78 -1.37 19.31
C ALA A 145 20.44 -1.59 17.83
N LEU A 146 21.37 -2.12 17.05
CA LEU A 146 21.14 -2.54 15.67
C LEU A 146 21.25 -4.07 15.59
N ILE A 147 20.25 -4.74 15.03
CA ILE A 147 20.06 -6.18 15.09
C ILE A 147 19.96 -6.78 13.69
N PHE A 148 20.74 -7.84 13.43
CA PHE A 148 20.73 -8.61 12.18
C PHE A 148 20.50 -10.10 12.43
N ALA A 149 20.08 -10.82 11.39
CA ALA A 149 20.02 -12.28 11.40
C ALA A 149 21.45 -12.86 11.39
N ASP A 150 22.25 -12.50 10.39
CA ASP A 150 23.67 -12.86 10.32
C ASP A 150 24.58 -11.63 10.09
N GLN A 151 25.88 -11.89 9.85
CA GLN A 151 26.85 -10.90 9.38
C GLN A 151 27.43 -11.31 8.01
N SER A 152 26.62 -11.95 7.18
CA SER A 152 26.96 -12.28 5.79
C SER A 152 27.02 -11.02 4.93
N VAL A 153 27.52 -11.14 3.69
CA VAL A 153 27.74 -9.99 2.81
C VAL A 153 26.50 -9.73 1.97
N GLU A 154 25.52 -9.06 2.57
CA GLU A 154 24.21 -8.79 1.97
C GLU A 154 23.92 -7.28 1.80
N PRO A 155 23.07 -6.88 0.83
CA PRO A 155 22.78 -5.46 0.56
C PRO A 155 22.16 -4.74 1.78
N GLY A 156 21.33 -5.44 2.57
CA GLY A 156 20.76 -4.91 3.81
C GLY A 156 21.82 -4.52 4.85
N GLN A 157 22.99 -5.15 4.85
CA GLN A 157 24.12 -4.73 5.69
C GLN A 157 24.73 -3.42 5.17
N LEU A 158 24.91 -3.27 3.86
CA LEU A 158 25.43 -2.03 3.25
C LEU A 158 24.49 -0.84 3.51
N LEU A 159 23.17 -1.06 3.38
CA LEU A 159 22.15 -0.06 3.73
C LEU A 159 22.30 0.35 5.20
N MET A 160 22.29 -0.62 6.11
CA MET A 160 22.32 -0.32 7.55
C MET A 160 23.66 0.21 8.05
N VAL A 161 24.80 -0.14 7.44
CA VAL A 161 26.11 0.50 7.70
C VAL A 161 26.08 1.98 7.28
N SER A 162 25.52 2.28 6.10
CA SER A 162 25.42 3.64 5.58
C SER A 162 24.51 4.53 6.44
N VAL A 163 23.37 3.99 6.89
CA VAL A 163 22.48 4.64 7.85
C VAL A 163 23.17 4.80 9.21
N ALA A 164 23.80 3.76 9.75
CA ALA A 164 24.44 3.79 11.07
C ALA A 164 25.54 4.86 11.15
N LEU A 165 26.40 4.99 10.13
CA LEU A 165 27.43 6.03 10.07
C LEU A 165 26.83 7.44 10.08
N SER A 166 25.78 7.65 9.29
CA SER A 166 25.06 8.92 9.23
C SER A 166 24.43 9.30 10.58
N LEU A 167 23.89 8.31 11.30
CA LEU A 167 23.35 8.50 12.66
C LEU A 167 24.46 8.80 13.69
N GLN A 168 25.64 8.20 13.57
CA GLN A 168 26.78 8.50 14.45
C GLN A 168 27.24 9.96 14.32
N GLU A 169 27.25 10.53 13.11
CA GLU A 169 27.62 11.93 12.87
C GLU A 169 26.65 12.94 13.52
N ILE A 170 25.35 12.65 13.56
CA ILE A 170 24.37 13.45 14.32
C ILE A 170 24.32 13.14 15.82
N GLY A 171 25.14 12.19 16.29
CA GLY A 171 25.46 12.02 17.71
C GLY A 171 24.87 10.78 18.38
N TYR A 172 24.22 9.87 17.64
CA TYR A 172 23.84 8.57 18.17
C TYR A 172 25.08 7.73 18.52
N ALA A 173 24.95 6.84 19.49
CA ALA A 173 25.87 5.75 19.76
C ALA A 173 25.18 4.44 19.38
N ILE A 174 25.89 3.55 18.69
CA ILE A 174 25.33 2.34 18.08
C ILE A 174 26.12 1.13 18.57
N LYS A 175 25.40 0.05 18.89
CA LYS A 175 25.97 -1.26 19.17
C LYS A 175 25.23 -2.33 18.36
N VAL A 176 26.00 -3.22 17.74
CA VAL A 176 25.48 -4.21 16.80
C VAL A 176 25.33 -5.56 17.47
N TYR A 177 24.23 -6.23 17.15
CA TYR A 177 23.87 -7.57 17.57
C TYR A 177 23.54 -8.42 16.34
N SER A 178 23.91 -9.69 16.36
CA SER A 178 23.63 -10.63 15.26
C SER A 178 23.39 -12.04 15.82
N LEU A 179 22.52 -12.84 15.21
CA LEU A 179 22.32 -14.25 15.62
C LEU A 179 23.48 -15.13 15.14
N GLU A 180 23.96 -14.91 13.92
CA GLU A 180 25.17 -15.56 13.39
C GLU A 180 26.36 -14.59 13.21
N ASP A 181 27.58 -15.15 13.22
CA ASP A 181 28.82 -14.40 12.91
C ASP A 181 29.16 -14.50 11.42
N GLY A 182 29.98 -13.57 10.92
CA GLY A 182 30.22 -13.44 9.49
C GLY A 182 31.18 -12.30 9.12
N PRO A 183 31.56 -12.21 7.83
CA PRO A 183 32.58 -11.28 7.34
C PRO A 183 32.30 -9.80 7.63
N VAL A 184 31.04 -9.35 7.63
CA VAL A 184 30.70 -7.92 7.85
C VAL A 184 31.05 -7.45 9.27
N ARG A 185 31.28 -8.38 10.21
CA ARG A 185 31.86 -8.06 11.52
C ARG A 185 33.22 -7.36 11.43
N ALA A 186 33.99 -7.55 10.35
CA ALA A 186 35.22 -6.80 10.10
C ALA A 186 34.95 -5.31 9.80
N VAL A 187 33.90 -5.01 9.03
CA VAL A 187 33.45 -3.64 8.71
C VAL A 187 33.03 -2.91 9.98
N TRP A 188 32.15 -3.50 10.78
CA TRP A 188 31.73 -2.87 12.04
C TRP A 188 32.90 -2.60 12.99
N LYS A 189 33.90 -3.50 13.03
CA LYS A 189 35.12 -3.30 13.82
C LYS A 189 36.00 -2.16 13.28
N SER A 190 36.15 -2.00 11.96
CA SER A 190 36.94 -0.89 11.40
C SER A 190 36.30 0.47 11.68
N LEU A 191 34.97 0.51 11.77
CA LEU A 191 34.18 1.66 12.21
C LEU A 191 34.15 1.87 13.74
N GLY A 192 34.85 1.03 14.52
CA GLY A 192 34.86 1.09 15.99
C GLY A 192 33.55 0.69 16.67
N VAL A 193 32.62 0.06 15.94
CA VAL A 193 31.31 -0.37 16.45
C VAL A 193 31.42 -1.78 17.05
N PRO A 194 31.02 -1.97 18.32
CA PRO A 194 31.07 -3.29 18.95
C PRO A 194 29.97 -4.20 18.40
N VAL A 195 30.37 -5.37 17.87
CA VAL A 195 29.47 -6.46 17.44
C VAL A 195 29.41 -7.55 18.50
N THR A 196 28.19 -7.89 18.95
CA THR A 196 27.91 -8.96 19.91
C THR A 196 27.11 -10.07 19.24
N ILE A 197 27.66 -11.28 19.17
CA ILE A 197 26.94 -12.43 18.61
C ILE A 197 26.04 -13.04 19.68
N LEU A 198 24.73 -13.06 19.42
CA LEU A 198 23.71 -13.68 20.23
C LEU A 198 23.60 -15.14 19.78
N ARG A 199 23.95 -16.10 20.65
CA ARG A 199 23.71 -17.51 20.29
C ARG A 199 22.22 -17.71 20.12
N ASN A 200 21.80 -18.22 18.97
CA ASN A 200 20.41 -18.59 18.72
C ASN A 200 20.00 -19.67 19.74
N SER A 201 19.24 -19.25 20.75
CA SER A 201 18.54 -20.15 21.64
C SER A 201 17.07 -19.72 21.67
N TYR A 202 16.21 -20.57 21.12
CA TYR A 202 14.76 -20.57 21.35
C TYR A 202 14.38 -20.76 22.85
N LYS A 203 15.39 -20.89 23.74
CA LYS A 203 15.28 -20.74 25.19
C LYS A 203 15.59 -19.29 25.56
N ALA A 204 14.70 -18.66 26.32
CA ALA A 204 14.63 -17.21 26.58
C ALA A 204 15.75 -16.64 27.49
N GLU A 205 17.02 -16.91 27.18
CA GLU A 205 18.19 -16.45 27.93
C GLU A 205 19.21 -15.72 27.04
N THR A 206 18.75 -14.88 26.10
CA THR A 206 19.62 -13.79 25.62
C THR A 206 19.81 -12.80 26.76
N ALA A 207 20.97 -12.86 27.42
CA ALA A 207 21.34 -12.02 28.56
C ALA A 207 21.63 -10.54 28.17
N VAL A 208 20.83 -9.98 27.25
CA VAL A 208 20.88 -8.58 26.85
C VAL A 208 19.75 -7.85 27.55
N ASP A 209 20.11 -6.97 28.47
CA ASP A 209 19.18 -5.98 28.99
C ASP A 209 18.97 -4.88 27.93
N TRP A 210 17.85 -4.99 27.21
CA TRP A 210 17.49 -4.04 26.15
C TRP A 210 17.13 -2.65 26.68
N LEU A 211 16.87 -2.47 27.99
CA LEU A 211 16.56 -1.16 28.58
C LEU A 211 17.74 -0.18 28.56
N ASN A 212 18.95 -0.66 28.25
CA ASN A 212 20.13 0.18 28.03
C ASN A 212 20.09 0.98 26.71
N TYR A 213 19.09 0.74 25.86
CA TYR A 213 18.92 1.39 24.57
C TYR A 213 17.67 2.28 24.56
N ASP A 214 17.79 3.45 23.95
CA ASP A 214 16.66 4.37 23.75
C ASP A 214 15.78 3.93 22.56
N GLY A 215 16.31 3.10 21.66
CA GLY A 215 15.58 2.46 20.58
C GLY A 215 16.32 1.29 19.92
N ILE A 216 15.56 0.44 19.25
CA ILE A 216 16.07 -0.79 18.61
C ILE A 216 15.74 -0.74 17.12
N LEU A 217 16.79 -0.84 16.29
CA LEU A 217 16.71 -1.07 14.86
C LEU A 217 16.90 -2.55 14.59
N VAL A 218 15.94 -3.16 13.92
CA VAL A 218 15.94 -4.59 13.55
C VAL A 218 15.93 -4.66 12.03
N ASN A 219 16.75 -5.53 11.43
CA ASN A 219 16.78 -5.75 9.99
C ASN A 219 16.55 -7.22 9.65
N SER A 220 15.93 -7.50 8.50
CA SER A 220 15.55 -8.83 8.00
C SER A 220 14.42 -9.51 8.80
N VAL A 221 13.56 -10.28 8.12
CA VAL A 221 12.58 -11.17 8.76
C VAL A 221 13.25 -12.34 9.52
N GLY A 222 14.49 -12.72 9.18
CA GLY A 222 15.27 -13.75 9.89
C GLY A 222 15.57 -13.42 11.36
N THR A 223 15.40 -12.17 11.79
CA THR A 223 15.54 -11.76 13.21
C THR A 223 14.33 -12.07 14.08
N LYS A 224 13.25 -12.68 13.54
CA LYS A 224 12.01 -13.02 14.26
C LYS A 224 12.24 -13.58 15.67
N GLY A 225 13.23 -14.45 15.85
CA GLY A 225 13.54 -15.09 17.14
C GLY A 225 13.73 -14.11 18.31
N ILE A 226 14.20 -12.89 18.05
CA ILE A 226 14.44 -11.86 19.08
C ILE A 226 13.13 -11.21 19.56
N PHE A 227 12.07 -11.22 18.76
CA PHE A 227 10.77 -10.68 19.17
C PHE A 227 10.17 -11.44 20.36
N SER A 228 10.53 -12.71 20.56
CA SER A 228 10.15 -13.49 21.75
C SER A 228 10.54 -12.79 23.07
N CYS A 229 11.70 -12.14 23.12
CA CYS A 229 12.15 -11.33 24.26
C CYS A 229 11.49 -9.95 24.26
N LEU A 230 11.39 -9.29 23.10
CA LEU A 230 10.83 -7.93 23.01
C LEU A 230 9.33 -7.87 23.34
N LEU A 231 8.59 -8.97 23.14
CA LEU A 231 7.17 -9.12 23.51
C LEU A 231 6.94 -9.11 25.04
N GLN A 232 7.96 -9.44 25.84
CA GLN A 232 7.86 -9.57 27.29
C GLN A 232 8.09 -8.22 27.99
N GLU A 233 7.53 -8.06 29.19
CA GLU A 233 7.90 -6.95 30.07
C GLU A 233 9.28 -7.22 30.71
N PRO A 234 10.14 -6.20 30.88
CA PRO A 234 9.89 -4.76 30.68
C PRO A 234 10.09 -4.26 29.23
N PHE A 235 10.67 -5.08 28.35
CA PHE A 235 11.13 -4.70 27.01
C PHE A 235 10.00 -4.29 26.05
N LYS A 236 8.76 -4.70 26.30
CA LYS A 236 7.55 -4.30 25.55
C LYS A 236 7.37 -2.77 25.40
N SER A 237 7.93 -1.99 26.31
CA SER A 237 7.89 -0.51 26.29
C SER A 237 8.87 0.14 25.30
N LEU A 238 9.87 -0.58 24.81
CA LEU A 238 10.94 -0.03 23.98
C LEU A 238 10.48 0.18 22.52
N PRO A 239 10.84 1.31 21.88
CA PRO A 239 10.54 1.53 20.47
C PRO A 239 11.40 0.61 19.59
N VAL A 240 10.73 -0.11 18.70
CA VAL A 240 11.34 -1.08 17.77
C VAL A 240 10.97 -0.67 16.34
N ILE A 241 11.97 -0.39 15.52
CA ILE A 241 11.82 -0.14 14.08
C ILE A 241 12.36 -1.36 13.35
N TRP A 242 11.51 -2.07 12.60
CA TRP A 242 11.87 -3.30 11.91
C TRP A 242 11.90 -3.07 10.40
N THR A 243 13.07 -3.19 9.78
CA THR A 243 13.26 -3.09 8.33
C THR A 243 13.12 -4.47 7.69
N ILE A 244 12.22 -4.57 6.71
CA ILE A 244 11.95 -5.79 5.94
C ILE A 244 12.17 -5.46 4.46
N HIS A 245 13.00 -6.26 3.80
CA HIS A 245 13.36 -6.10 2.38
C HIS A 245 13.03 -7.36 1.55
N GLU A 246 12.82 -8.48 2.23
CA GLU A 246 12.55 -9.80 1.65
C GLU A 246 11.10 -9.92 1.15
N ARG A 247 10.87 -10.65 0.06
CA ARG A 247 9.54 -10.84 -0.55
C ARG A 247 8.90 -12.17 -0.12
N GLU A 248 9.70 -13.09 0.39
CA GLU A 248 9.41 -14.53 0.45
C GLU A 248 8.37 -14.89 1.52
N LEU A 249 8.40 -14.25 2.69
CA LEU A 249 7.39 -14.48 3.72
C LEU A 249 6.00 -14.03 3.24
N ALA A 250 5.92 -12.95 2.47
CA ALA A 250 4.66 -12.52 1.85
C ALA A 250 4.19 -13.47 0.76
N LEU A 251 5.09 -14.01 -0.08
CA LEU A 251 4.76 -15.06 -1.05
C LEU A 251 4.24 -16.34 -0.37
N ARG A 252 4.92 -16.82 0.69
CA ARG A 252 4.50 -18.01 1.44
C ARG A 252 3.22 -17.80 2.26
N SER A 253 2.90 -16.57 2.66
CA SER A 253 1.67 -16.29 3.42
C SER A 253 0.39 -16.75 2.71
N ARG A 254 0.37 -16.72 1.37
CA ARG A 254 -0.70 -17.30 0.53
C ARG A 254 -0.81 -18.81 0.72
N GLN A 255 0.31 -19.53 0.65
CA GLN A 255 0.39 -20.97 0.88
C GLN A 255 -0.04 -21.34 2.31
N TYR A 256 0.31 -20.53 3.31
CA TYR A 256 -0.17 -20.74 4.68
C TYR A 256 -1.70 -20.59 4.79
N ILE A 257 -2.30 -19.64 4.06
CA ILE A 257 -3.76 -19.45 4.01
C ILE A 257 -4.43 -20.63 3.30
N SER A 258 -3.96 -21.03 2.11
CA SER A 258 -4.53 -22.16 1.36
C SER A 258 -4.43 -23.49 2.11
N ASN A 259 -3.33 -23.68 2.85
CA ASN A 259 -3.08 -24.90 3.63
C ASN A 259 -3.72 -24.86 5.03
N GLY A 260 -4.40 -23.77 5.41
CA GLY A 260 -5.04 -23.62 6.71
C GLY A 260 -4.07 -23.48 7.90
N GLN A 261 -2.81 -23.12 7.65
CA GLN A 261 -1.72 -22.99 8.64
C GLN A 261 -1.82 -21.67 9.42
N ILE A 262 -2.99 -21.36 9.97
CA ILE A 262 -3.33 -20.11 10.67
C ILE A 262 -2.35 -19.83 11.84
N GLN A 263 -1.86 -20.87 12.51
CA GLN A 263 -0.89 -20.72 13.61
C GLN A 263 0.42 -20.02 13.20
N LEU A 264 0.93 -20.28 11.98
CA LEU A 264 2.11 -19.58 11.45
C LEU A 264 1.80 -18.11 11.22
N ILE A 265 0.62 -17.82 10.66
CA ILE A 265 0.17 -16.46 10.36
C ILE A 265 0.02 -15.64 11.65
N ASP A 266 -0.60 -16.21 12.68
CA ASP A 266 -0.82 -15.54 13.96
C ASP A 266 0.48 -15.35 14.77
N ASP A 267 1.45 -16.26 14.66
CA ASP A 267 2.78 -16.10 15.29
C ASP A 267 3.60 -15.00 14.61
N TRP A 268 3.64 -14.97 13.27
CA TRP A 268 4.23 -13.84 12.54
C TRP A 268 3.50 -12.53 12.86
N ARG A 269 2.17 -12.50 12.82
CA ARG A 269 1.35 -11.33 13.18
C ARG A 269 1.64 -10.81 14.60
N GLN A 270 2.00 -11.66 15.56
CA GLN A 270 2.43 -11.20 16.89
C GLN A 270 3.76 -10.42 16.85
N ALA A 271 4.74 -10.86 16.06
CA ALA A 271 6.00 -10.13 15.85
C ALA A 271 5.76 -8.78 15.14
N PHE A 272 4.99 -8.77 14.05
CA PHE A 272 4.60 -7.55 13.33
C PHE A 272 3.85 -6.55 14.22
N ASN A 273 2.91 -7.01 15.07
CA ASN A 273 2.22 -6.18 16.06
C ASN A 273 3.15 -5.59 17.15
N ARG A 274 4.29 -6.24 17.44
CA ARG A 274 5.24 -5.74 18.44
C ARG A 274 6.14 -4.63 17.88
N ALA A 275 6.42 -4.62 16.58
CA ALA A 275 7.17 -3.52 15.97
C ALA A 275 6.42 -2.19 16.18
N THR A 276 7.13 -1.14 16.60
CA THR A 276 6.57 0.21 16.72
C THR A 276 6.32 0.80 15.34
N VAL A 277 7.24 0.53 14.41
CA VAL A 277 7.12 0.81 12.98
C VAL A 277 7.76 -0.35 12.20
N VAL A 278 7.11 -0.82 11.14
CA VAL A 278 7.71 -1.70 10.14
C VAL A 278 8.05 -0.85 8.92
N VAL A 279 9.30 -0.92 8.47
CA VAL A 279 9.86 -0.11 7.37
C VAL A 279 10.11 -1.00 6.17
N PHE A 280 9.62 -0.58 5.02
CA PHE A 280 9.89 -1.21 3.73
C PHE A 280 10.71 -0.27 2.82
N PRO A 281 11.64 -0.80 1.98
CA PRO A 281 12.46 -0.03 1.05
C PRO A 281 11.72 0.44 -0.22
N ASN A 282 10.48 -0.02 -0.44
CA ASN A 282 9.64 0.39 -1.57
C ASN A 282 8.14 0.34 -1.19
N TYR A 283 7.29 0.86 -2.09
CA TYR A 283 5.84 0.92 -1.88
C TYR A 283 5.09 -0.36 -2.27
N PHE A 284 5.75 -1.35 -2.89
CA PHE A 284 5.13 -2.61 -3.30
C PHE A 284 5.12 -3.65 -2.17
N LEU A 285 6.23 -3.79 -1.45
CA LEU A 285 6.37 -4.67 -0.29
C LEU A 285 5.25 -4.52 0.77
N PRO A 286 4.86 -3.32 1.27
CA PRO A 286 3.78 -3.22 2.26
C PRO A 286 2.45 -3.76 1.75
N MET A 287 2.20 -3.75 0.44
CA MET A 287 1.00 -4.36 -0.15
C MET A 287 1.10 -5.89 -0.22
N MET A 288 2.29 -6.44 -0.50
CA MET A 288 2.53 -7.88 -0.38
C MET A 288 2.33 -8.38 1.06
N TYR A 289 2.78 -7.61 2.04
CA TYR A 289 2.71 -7.93 3.48
C TYR A 289 1.36 -7.58 4.15
N SER A 290 0.29 -7.30 3.38
CA SER A 290 -1.02 -6.89 3.91
C SER A 290 -1.61 -7.86 4.95
N VAL A 291 -1.41 -9.17 4.77
CA VAL A 291 -1.85 -10.26 5.68
C VAL A 291 -1.38 -10.06 7.13
N PHE A 292 -0.25 -9.38 7.31
CA PHE A 292 0.38 -9.12 8.61
C PHE A 292 0.21 -7.66 9.11
N ASP A 293 -0.52 -6.81 8.39
CA ASP A 293 -0.61 -5.37 8.71
C ASP A 293 -1.24 -5.12 10.10
N ALA A 294 -0.50 -4.41 10.94
CA ALA A 294 -0.92 -3.95 12.25
C ALA A 294 -1.28 -2.44 12.26
N GLY A 295 -1.29 -1.79 11.10
CA GLY A 295 -1.40 -0.35 10.93
C GLY A 295 -0.13 0.41 11.32
N ASN A 296 1.03 -0.27 11.35
CA ASN A 296 2.33 0.27 11.72
C ASN A 296 3.34 0.34 10.56
N TYR A 297 2.88 0.15 9.33
CA TYR A 297 3.72 0.17 8.14
C TYR A 297 4.14 1.59 7.74
N PHE A 298 5.38 1.70 7.28
CA PHE A 298 6.02 2.91 6.80
C PHE A 298 6.97 2.57 5.65
N VAL A 299 7.19 3.49 4.72
CA VAL A 299 8.08 3.29 3.57
C VAL A 299 9.16 4.34 3.58
N ILE A 300 10.41 3.88 3.51
CA ILE A 300 11.59 4.72 3.30
C ILE A 300 12.18 4.26 1.98
N PRO A 301 11.92 4.98 0.86
CA PRO A 301 12.16 4.42 -0.45
C PRO A 301 13.66 4.47 -0.81
N GLY A 302 14.22 3.33 -1.24
CA GLY A 302 15.61 3.19 -1.69
C GLY A 302 16.30 1.96 -1.11
N SER A 303 17.09 1.26 -1.94
CA SER A 303 17.89 0.10 -1.55
C SER A 303 19.19 0.00 -2.37
N PRO A 304 20.28 -0.57 -1.83
CA PRO A 304 21.44 -0.95 -2.62
C PRO A 304 21.27 -2.28 -3.38
N ASP A 305 20.17 -3.04 -3.19
CA ASP A 305 19.95 -4.36 -3.81
C ASP A 305 20.26 -4.36 -5.32
N GLN A 306 19.60 -3.48 -6.07
CA GLN A 306 19.64 -3.41 -7.53
C GLN A 306 21.07 -3.16 -8.05
N ALA A 307 21.84 -2.34 -7.33
CA ALA A 307 23.24 -2.07 -7.65
C ALA A 307 24.13 -3.27 -7.30
N TRP A 308 23.92 -3.86 -6.12
CA TRP A 308 24.64 -5.03 -5.60
C TRP A 308 24.50 -6.25 -6.52
N GLU A 309 23.26 -6.54 -6.93
CA GLU A 309 22.92 -7.64 -7.81
C GLU A 309 23.64 -7.53 -9.16
N SER A 310 23.66 -6.31 -9.71
CA SER A 310 24.31 -6.00 -11.00
C SER A 310 25.83 -6.15 -10.94
N ASN A 311 26.45 -6.00 -9.77
CA ASN A 311 27.90 -6.10 -9.61
C ASN A 311 28.34 -7.56 -9.49
N SER A 312 27.65 -8.37 -8.67
CA SER A 312 28.02 -9.79 -8.54
C SER A 312 27.69 -10.61 -9.80
N LEU A 313 26.72 -10.22 -10.64
CA LEU A 313 26.51 -10.88 -11.94
C LEU A 313 27.63 -10.62 -12.96
N LYS A 314 28.26 -9.44 -12.94
CA LYS A 314 29.41 -9.11 -13.82
C LYS A 314 30.66 -9.96 -13.50
N ALA A 315 30.74 -10.53 -12.30
CA ALA A 315 31.86 -11.36 -11.86
C ALA A 315 31.72 -12.84 -12.27
N VAL A 316 30.50 -13.33 -12.48
CA VAL A 316 30.21 -14.78 -12.54
C VAL A 316 29.91 -15.32 -13.95
N ASP A 317 29.19 -14.56 -14.79
CA ASP A 317 28.67 -15.08 -16.06
C ASP A 317 29.35 -14.45 -17.30
N ASN A 318 29.88 -15.30 -18.19
CA ASN A 318 30.23 -14.91 -19.56
C ASN A 318 28.97 -14.50 -20.33
N GLN A 319 28.94 -13.28 -20.87
CA GLN A 319 27.80 -12.77 -21.64
C GLN A 319 27.46 -13.63 -22.88
N ASP A 320 28.48 -14.18 -23.55
CA ASP A 320 28.32 -15.11 -24.67
C ASP A 320 27.57 -16.40 -24.28
N ASP A 321 27.86 -16.95 -23.10
CA ASP A 321 27.23 -18.18 -22.60
C ASP A 321 25.79 -17.92 -22.14
N LEU A 322 25.49 -16.71 -21.65
CA LEU A 322 24.13 -16.28 -21.31
C LEU A 322 23.23 -16.13 -22.55
N LEU A 323 23.74 -15.51 -23.63
CA LEU A 323 23.01 -15.38 -24.88
C LEU A 323 22.60 -16.75 -25.43
N VAL A 324 23.54 -17.71 -25.45
CA VAL A 324 23.26 -19.10 -25.89
C VAL A 324 22.25 -19.80 -24.98
N LYS A 325 22.36 -19.67 -23.64
CA LYS A 325 21.38 -20.24 -22.69
C LYS A 325 19.96 -19.68 -22.88
N MET A 326 19.84 -18.42 -23.28
CA MET A 326 18.56 -17.75 -23.52
C MET A 326 18.07 -17.84 -24.97
N GLY A 327 18.81 -18.51 -25.87
CA GLY A 327 18.42 -18.71 -27.26
C GLY A 327 18.59 -17.50 -28.18
N TYR A 328 19.37 -16.49 -27.79
CA TYR A 328 19.66 -15.30 -28.58
C TYR A 328 20.98 -15.43 -29.35
N GLY A 329 21.02 -14.92 -30.58
CA GLY A 329 22.22 -14.81 -31.39
C GLY A 329 23.17 -13.72 -30.87
N ARG A 330 24.47 -13.85 -31.16
CA ARG A 330 25.48 -12.84 -30.75
C ARG A 330 25.29 -11.47 -31.41
N ASP A 331 24.68 -11.45 -32.59
CA ASP A 331 24.39 -10.22 -33.33
C ASP A 331 22.95 -9.72 -33.11
N ASP A 332 22.09 -10.46 -32.38
CA ASP A 332 20.70 -10.06 -32.15
C ASP A 332 20.62 -8.78 -31.33
N PHE A 333 19.69 -7.90 -31.69
CA PHE A 333 19.41 -6.67 -30.95
C PHE A 333 18.20 -6.91 -30.03
N VAL A 334 18.46 -7.04 -28.74
CA VAL A 334 17.47 -7.39 -27.71
C VAL A 334 16.94 -6.12 -27.03
N ILE A 335 15.65 -5.83 -27.20
CA ILE A 335 14.91 -4.78 -26.48
C ILE A 335 14.13 -5.42 -25.34
N ALA A 336 14.37 -4.93 -24.12
CA ALA A 336 13.58 -5.29 -22.94
C ALA A 336 12.46 -4.26 -22.74
N ILE A 337 11.19 -4.70 -22.78
CA ILE A 337 10.06 -3.90 -22.30
C ILE A 337 9.80 -4.32 -20.85
N VAL A 338 9.94 -3.36 -19.94
CA VAL A 338 9.72 -3.53 -18.49
C VAL A 338 8.61 -2.59 -18.04
N GLY A 339 8.02 -2.82 -16.87
CA GLY A 339 6.98 -1.93 -16.33
C GLY A 339 6.89 -1.99 -14.83
N SER A 340 5.87 -1.35 -14.28
CA SER A 340 5.60 -1.31 -12.84
C SER A 340 5.38 -2.70 -12.24
N GLU A 341 5.86 -2.93 -11.02
CA GLU A 341 5.52 -4.12 -10.24
C GLU A 341 4.03 -4.14 -9.85
N PHE A 342 3.40 -2.96 -9.74
CA PHE A 342 1.95 -2.87 -9.53
C PHE A 342 1.20 -3.39 -10.76
N SER A 343 0.18 -4.22 -10.53
CA SER A 343 -0.73 -4.67 -11.58
C SER A 343 -1.98 -3.78 -11.65
N TYR A 344 -2.40 -3.44 -12.86
CA TYR A 344 -3.57 -2.61 -13.16
C TYR A 344 -4.01 -2.83 -14.62
N ASN A 345 -5.28 -2.49 -14.92
CA ASN A 345 -5.91 -2.85 -16.19
C ASN A 345 -5.31 -2.15 -17.43
N GLY A 346 -4.88 -0.88 -17.31
CA GLY A 346 -4.37 -0.09 -18.45
C GLY A 346 -3.08 -0.62 -19.09
N LEU A 347 -2.26 -1.38 -18.37
CA LEU A 347 -0.93 -1.82 -18.79
C LEU A 347 -0.89 -2.52 -20.17
N TRP A 348 -1.91 -3.32 -20.49
CA TRP A 348 -1.98 -4.02 -21.78
C TRP A 348 -2.00 -3.06 -22.97
N LEU A 349 -2.70 -1.93 -22.84
CA LEU A 349 -2.73 -0.86 -23.83
C LEU A 349 -1.38 -0.16 -23.91
N GLU A 350 -0.71 0.04 -22.77
CA GLU A 350 0.61 0.68 -22.68
C GLU A 350 1.70 -0.17 -23.36
N HIS A 351 1.70 -1.48 -23.15
CA HIS A 351 2.60 -2.39 -23.85
C HIS A 351 2.27 -2.49 -25.36
N ALA A 352 0.99 -2.53 -25.74
CA ALA A 352 0.58 -2.49 -27.15
C ALA A 352 1.00 -1.18 -27.84
N PHE A 353 0.91 -0.05 -27.14
CA PHE A 353 1.36 1.26 -27.59
C PHE A 353 2.88 1.30 -27.81
N VAL A 354 3.68 0.74 -26.89
CA VAL A 354 5.15 0.61 -27.07
C VAL A 354 5.48 -0.31 -28.25
N LEU A 355 4.78 -1.44 -28.39
CA LEU A 355 4.94 -2.33 -29.54
C LEU A 355 4.60 -1.64 -30.87
N GLN A 356 3.57 -0.77 -30.90
CA GLN A 356 3.26 0.01 -32.11
C GLN A 356 4.39 1.01 -32.43
N ALA A 357 4.95 1.69 -31.43
CA ALA A 357 6.05 2.64 -31.62
C ALA A 357 7.35 1.99 -32.13
N LEU A 358 7.54 0.69 -31.84
CA LEU A 358 8.66 -0.15 -32.29
C LEU A 358 8.51 -0.68 -33.73
N LEU A 359 7.28 -0.76 -34.28
CA LEU A 359 7.04 -1.33 -35.61
C LEU A 359 7.91 -0.73 -36.73
N PRO A 360 8.10 0.61 -36.83
CA PRO A 360 8.90 1.20 -37.90
C PRO A 360 10.38 0.79 -37.87
N LEU A 361 10.94 0.49 -36.69
CA LEU A 361 12.32 0.01 -36.59
C LEU A 361 12.49 -1.37 -37.23
N PHE A 362 11.45 -2.21 -37.20
CA PHE A 362 11.54 -3.58 -37.69
C PHE A 362 11.91 -3.64 -39.19
N SER A 363 11.48 -2.66 -40.00
CA SER A 363 11.89 -2.58 -41.41
C SER A 363 13.38 -2.27 -41.62
N ASP A 364 14.03 -1.54 -40.71
CA ASP A 364 15.47 -1.25 -40.79
C ASP A 364 16.32 -2.51 -40.56
N PHE A 365 15.88 -3.38 -39.66
CA PHE A 365 16.52 -4.69 -39.42
C PHE A 365 16.27 -5.68 -40.57
N GLN A 366 15.15 -5.57 -41.30
CA GLN A 366 14.87 -6.43 -42.46
C GLN A 366 15.56 -5.98 -43.76
N SER A 367 15.71 -4.67 -43.98
CA SER A 367 16.25 -4.13 -45.25
C SER A 367 17.75 -4.44 -45.44
N ASN A 368 18.49 -4.66 -44.36
CA ASN A 368 19.91 -4.99 -44.37
C ASN A 368 20.15 -6.50 -44.57
N ASN A 369 19.95 -6.99 -45.80
CA ASN A 369 20.16 -8.40 -46.21
C ASN A 369 21.55 -9.01 -45.92
N ASN A 370 22.52 -8.23 -45.40
CA ASN A 370 23.89 -8.65 -45.09
C ASN A 370 24.22 -8.69 -43.59
N SER A 371 23.28 -8.36 -42.70
CA SER A 371 23.50 -8.42 -41.24
C SER A 371 22.74 -9.57 -40.59
N SER A 372 23.47 -10.41 -39.84
CA SER A 372 22.98 -11.50 -38.99
C SER A 372 22.15 -11.06 -37.78
N SER A 373 21.92 -9.76 -37.62
CA SER A 373 21.27 -9.15 -36.45
C SER A 373 19.75 -9.14 -36.58
N HIS A 374 19.04 -9.98 -35.83
CA HIS A 374 17.59 -9.90 -35.74
C HIS A 374 17.15 -9.00 -34.58
N LEU A 375 16.08 -8.22 -34.80
CA LEU A 375 15.42 -7.52 -33.70
C LEU A 375 14.65 -8.55 -32.86
N LYS A 376 14.90 -8.55 -31.56
CA LYS A 376 14.20 -9.36 -30.55
C LYS A 376 13.61 -8.44 -29.50
N VAL A 377 12.32 -8.57 -29.23
CA VAL A 377 11.61 -7.78 -28.21
C VAL A 377 11.11 -8.76 -27.16
N SER A 378 11.47 -8.55 -25.90
CA SER A 378 10.92 -9.33 -24.79
C SER A 378 10.22 -8.44 -23.80
N ILE A 379 9.02 -8.84 -23.39
CA ILE A 379 8.29 -8.21 -22.30
C ILE A 379 8.56 -8.98 -21.02
N LEU A 380 9.12 -8.30 -20.01
CA LEU A 380 9.40 -8.85 -18.68
C LEU A 380 8.24 -8.55 -17.73
N ARG A 381 7.39 -9.54 -17.42
CA ARG A 381 6.33 -9.39 -16.42
C ARG A 381 5.81 -10.72 -15.88
N GLY A 382 5.37 -10.73 -14.61
CA GLY A 382 4.52 -11.77 -14.01
C GLY A 382 5.08 -13.19 -14.14
N ASN A 383 4.22 -14.20 -13.97
CA ASN A 383 4.66 -15.58 -14.15
C ASN A 383 4.66 -15.96 -15.63
N SER A 384 5.61 -16.82 -16.03
CA SER A 384 5.79 -17.27 -17.41
C SER A 384 4.59 -18.07 -17.97
N SER A 385 3.76 -18.61 -17.06
CA SER A 385 2.53 -19.38 -17.27
C SER A 385 1.27 -18.53 -17.49
N SER A 386 1.35 -17.21 -17.29
CA SER A 386 0.16 -16.35 -17.25
C SER A 386 -0.54 -16.14 -18.61
N ASN A 387 -1.86 -15.89 -18.57
CA ASN A 387 -2.67 -15.43 -19.70
C ASN A 387 -2.08 -14.16 -20.39
N TYR A 388 -1.19 -13.44 -19.67
CA TYR A 388 -0.42 -12.32 -20.19
C TYR A 388 0.39 -12.66 -21.45
N LYS A 389 1.05 -13.82 -21.45
CA LYS A 389 1.83 -14.29 -22.60
C LYS A 389 0.99 -14.40 -23.87
N VAL A 390 -0.15 -15.09 -23.79
CA VAL A 390 -1.02 -15.37 -24.95
C VAL A 390 -1.56 -14.08 -25.56
N ALA A 391 -1.98 -13.12 -24.72
CA ALA A 391 -2.51 -11.86 -25.21
C ALA A 391 -1.42 -10.91 -25.75
N VAL A 392 -0.21 -10.88 -25.18
CA VAL A 392 0.94 -10.17 -25.78
C VAL A 392 1.31 -10.74 -27.15
N GLU A 393 1.41 -12.07 -27.28
CA GLU A 393 1.69 -12.73 -28.57
C GLU A 393 0.59 -12.44 -29.60
N ALA A 394 -0.69 -12.45 -29.18
CA ALA A 394 -1.81 -12.10 -30.05
C ALA A 394 -1.82 -10.62 -30.49
N ILE A 395 -1.46 -9.69 -29.59
CA ILE A 395 -1.29 -8.26 -29.91
C ILE A 395 -0.15 -8.08 -30.92
N ALA A 396 1.00 -8.71 -30.68
CA ALA A 396 2.15 -8.63 -31.58
C ALA A 396 1.82 -9.15 -32.99
N LEU A 397 1.15 -10.30 -33.10
CA LEU A 397 0.71 -10.85 -34.38
C LEU A 397 -0.30 -9.94 -35.09
N LYS A 398 -1.26 -9.34 -34.36
CA LYS A 398 -2.23 -8.37 -34.92
C LYS A 398 -1.56 -7.07 -35.40
N LEU A 399 -0.49 -6.64 -34.73
CA LEU A 399 0.33 -5.49 -35.13
C LEU A 399 1.25 -5.79 -36.33
N GLY A 400 1.35 -7.04 -36.78
CA GLY A 400 2.14 -7.45 -37.94
C GLY A 400 3.55 -7.95 -37.63
N TYR A 401 3.90 -8.18 -36.36
CA TYR A 401 5.18 -8.80 -36.00
C TYR A 401 5.23 -10.26 -36.41
N PRO A 402 6.34 -10.74 -37.01
CA PRO A 402 6.54 -12.17 -37.23
C PRO A 402 6.57 -12.97 -35.92
N LYS A 403 6.11 -14.22 -36.00
CA LYS A 403 6.06 -15.13 -34.86
C LYS A 403 7.46 -15.35 -34.28
N GLY A 404 7.63 -15.11 -32.97
CA GLY A 404 8.93 -15.21 -32.28
C GLY A 404 9.80 -13.96 -32.39
N THR A 405 9.29 -12.82 -32.87
CA THR A 405 9.97 -11.52 -32.74
C THR A 405 9.68 -10.87 -31.38
N VAL A 406 8.43 -10.94 -30.94
CA VAL A 406 7.98 -10.48 -29.61
C VAL A 406 7.72 -11.71 -28.76
N GLU A 407 8.36 -11.78 -27.60
CA GLU A 407 8.25 -12.87 -26.63
C GLU A 407 7.86 -12.32 -25.25
N HIS A 408 7.21 -13.14 -24.42
CA HIS A 408 6.94 -12.82 -23.03
C HIS A 408 7.77 -13.71 -22.12
N ASN A 409 8.65 -13.09 -21.33
CA ASN A 409 9.50 -13.75 -20.36
C ASN A 409 8.99 -13.42 -18.95
N GLY A 410 8.65 -14.46 -18.19
CA GLY A 410 8.20 -14.31 -16.81
C GLY A 410 9.33 -13.87 -15.88
N ILE A 411 8.95 -13.20 -14.79
CA ILE A 411 9.79 -12.81 -13.65
C ILE A 411 10.29 -14.05 -12.87
N ASP A 412 9.69 -15.24 -13.07
CA ASP A 412 10.25 -16.52 -12.62
C ASP A 412 11.62 -16.85 -13.28
N GLY A 413 11.90 -16.24 -14.42
CA GLY A 413 13.21 -16.28 -15.06
C GLY A 413 14.19 -15.33 -14.38
N ASP A 414 15.49 -15.49 -14.66
CA ASP A 414 16.51 -14.60 -14.13
C ASP A 414 16.46 -13.22 -14.83
N VAL A 415 15.57 -12.35 -14.33
CA VAL A 415 15.32 -10.98 -14.85
C VAL A 415 16.62 -10.20 -14.94
N ASN A 416 17.50 -10.35 -13.96
CA ASN A 416 18.80 -9.68 -13.93
C ASN A 416 19.73 -10.16 -15.06
N ARG A 417 19.80 -11.46 -15.34
CA ARG A 417 20.52 -11.98 -16.52
C ARG A 417 19.89 -11.51 -17.83
N PHE A 418 18.55 -11.40 -17.91
CA PHE A 418 17.92 -10.90 -19.13
C PHE A 418 18.23 -9.41 -19.35
N LEU A 419 18.13 -8.58 -18.30
CA LEU A 419 18.54 -7.17 -18.37
C LEU A 419 20.02 -7.05 -18.72
N SER A 420 20.90 -7.91 -18.21
CA SER A 420 22.34 -7.86 -18.50
C SER A 420 22.68 -8.19 -19.96
N ILE A 421 21.90 -9.02 -20.66
CA ILE A 421 22.08 -9.27 -22.10
C ILE A 421 21.40 -8.21 -23.00
N SER A 422 20.34 -7.55 -22.53
CA SER A 422 19.58 -6.56 -23.33
C SER A 422 20.46 -5.43 -23.90
N ASN A 423 20.11 -4.87 -25.05
CA ASN A 423 20.81 -3.73 -25.65
C ASN A 423 20.16 -2.38 -25.29
N LEU A 424 18.85 -2.40 -25.01
CA LEU A 424 18.01 -1.23 -24.74
C LEU A 424 16.85 -1.64 -23.83
N VAL A 425 16.51 -0.81 -22.85
CA VAL A 425 15.39 -1.05 -21.92
C VAL A 425 14.35 0.06 -22.09
N ILE A 426 13.08 -0.33 -22.24
CA ILE A 426 11.94 0.59 -22.37
C ILE A 426 11.00 0.39 -21.19
N TYR A 427 10.69 1.45 -20.46
CA TYR A 427 9.65 1.46 -19.45
C TYR A 427 8.28 1.63 -20.14
N GLY A 428 7.53 0.53 -20.24
CA GLY A 428 6.22 0.46 -20.88
C GLY A 428 5.04 0.69 -19.94
N SER A 429 5.25 1.25 -18.75
CA SER A 429 4.20 1.51 -17.76
C SER A 429 4.00 3.02 -17.56
N PHE A 430 2.75 3.50 -17.65
CA PHE A 430 2.41 4.92 -17.50
C PHE A 430 1.83 5.26 -16.10
N LEU A 431 1.99 4.35 -15.14
CA LEU A 431 1.63 4.55 -13.74
C LEU A 431 2.59 5.52 -13.04
N GLU A 432 2.06 6.58 -12.45
CA GLU A 432 2.84 7.53 -11.64
C GLU A 432 3.11 6.96 -10.24
N GLU A 433 4.24 6.25 -10.10
CA GLU A 433 4.68 5.63 -8.85
C GLU A 433 5.21 6.65 -7.81
N GLN A 434 5.18 6.27 -6.53
CA GLN A 434 5.69 7.09 -5.42
C GLN A 434 7.21 6.97 -5.20
N SER A 435 7.86 6.01 -5.85
CA SER A 435 9.31 5.77 -5.84
C SER A 435 9.81 5.58 -7.26
N PHE A 436 11.10 5.78 -7.50
CA PHE A 436 11.68 5.45 -8.80
C PHE A 436 11.67 3.93 -9.02
N PRO A 437 11.26 3.42 -10.20
CA PRO A 437 11.15 1.98 -10.43
C PRO A 437 12.48 1.23 -10.29
N GLU A 438 12.52 0.21 -9.43
CA GLU A 438 13.73 -0.59 -9.14
C GLU A 438 14.33 -1.22 -10.40
N ILE A 439 13.48 -1.69 -11.32
CA ILE A 439 13.87 -2.28 -12.60
C ILE A 439 14.67 -1.32 -13.50
N LEU A 440 14.44 0.00 -13.38
CA LEU A 440 15.23 1.02 -14.08
C LEU A 440 16.58 1.25 -13.42
N ILE A 441 16.66 1.20 -12.07
CA ILE A 441 17.92 1.24 -11.34
C ILE A 441 18.81 0.05 -11.77
N GLN A 442 18.25 -1.16 -11.84
CA GLN A 442 18.96 -2.35 -12.32
C GLN A 442 19.49 -2.15 -13.75
N ALA A 443 18.63 -1.72 -14.69
CA ALA A 443 19.02 -1.46 -16.09
C ALA A 443 20.17 -0.44 -16.20
N MET A 444 20.08 0.68 -15.49
CA MET A 444 21.13 1.70 -15.46
C MET A 444 22.43 1.18 -14.84
N CYS A 445 22.37 0.39 -13.76
CA CYS A 445 23.54 -0.23 -13.12
C CYS A 445 24.25 -1.29 -14.00
N PHE A 446 23.50 -1.96 -14.89
CA PHE A 446 24.08 -2.76 -15.97
C PHE A 446 24.71 -1.92 -17.11
N GLY A 447 24.49 -0.60 -17.11
CA GLY A 447 24.92 0.30 -18.18
C GLY A 447 24.07 0.17 -19.44
N LYS A 448 22.77 -0.12 -19.29
CA LYS A 448 21.82 -0.16 -20.40
C LYS A 448 21.15 1.21 -20.57
N PRO A 449 20.99 1.71 -21.79
CA PRO A 449 20.19 2.90 -22.03
C PRO A 449 18.73 2.60 -21.68
N ILE A 450 18.11 3.52 -20.93
CA ILE A 450 16.68 3.47 -20.60
C ILE A 450 15.91 4.47 -21.45
N ILE A 451 14.73 4.07 -21.93
CA ILE A 451 13.72 4.96 -22.51
C ILE A 451 12.49 4.88 -21.60
N ALA A 452 12.03 6.01 -21.07
CA ALA A 452 10.95 6.03 -20.09
C ALA A 452 9.92 7.14 -20.39
N PRO A 453 8.65 6.96 -19.98
CA PRO A 453 7.65 8.01 -20.11
C PRO A 453 7.99 9.18 -19.20
N ASP A 454 7.49 10.36 -19.56
CA ASP A 454 7.82 11.63 -18.93
C ASP A 454 7.09 11.88 -17.58
N LEU A 455 6.94 10.83 -16.78
CA LEU A 455 6.32 10.83 -15.46
C LEU A 455 7.09 11.69 -14.46
N ALA A 456 6.38 12.27 -13.49
CA ALA A 456 6.95 13.21 -12.51
C ALA A 456 8.04 12.56 -11.64
N MET A 457 7.82 11.31 -11.21
CA MET A 457 8.78 10.56 -10.41
C MET A 457 10.02 10.16 -11.22
N ILE A 458 9.85 9.82 -12.50
CA ILE A 458 10.96 9.48 -13.40
C ILE A 458 11.81 10.73 -13.70
N LYS A 459 11.17 11.87 -14.02
CA LYS A 459 11.81 13.18 -14.21
C LYS A 459 12.59 13.70 -13.01
N LYS A 460 12.37 13.18 -11.79
CA LYS A 460 13.15 13.56 -10.62
C LYS A 460 14.61 13.06 -10.69
N TYR A 461 14.84 11.93 -11.36
CA TYR A 461 16.16 11.28 -11.42
C TYR A 461 16.70 11.09 -12.85
N VAL A 462 15.84 11.22 -13.87
CA VAL A 462 16.21 11.07 -15.29
C VAL A 462 16.11 12.41 -16.02
N ASP A 463 17.24 12.86 -16.54
CA ASP A 463 17.39 14.02 -17.43
C ASP A 463 17.44 13.53 -18.89
N ASP A 464 16.53 14.04 -19.73
CA ASP A 464 16.41 13.60 -21.14
C ASP A 464 17.73 13.79 -21.91
N ARG A 465 18.17 12.71 -22.54
CA ARG A 465 19.43 12.59 -23.32
C ARG A 465 20.71 12.84 -22.53
N VAL A 466 20.64 12.78 -21.19
CA VAL A 466 21.82 12.86 -20.30
C VAL A 466 22.10 11.51 -19.66
N ASN A 467 21.15 10.98 -18.88
CA ASN A 467 21.27 9.67 -18.20
C ASN A 467 20.16 8.67 -18.57
N GLY A 468 19.15 9.11 -19.31
CA GLY A 468 18.13 8.29 -19.96
C GLY A 468 17.45 9.07 -21.08
N PHE A 469 16.47 8.48 -21.75
CA PHE A 469 15.60 9.19 -22.70
C PHE A 469 14.18 9.28 -22.15
N LEU A 470 13.54 10.43 -22.35
CA LEU A 470 12.15 10.66 -21.95
C LEU A 470 11.24 10.87 -23.17
N PHE A 471 10.02 10.33 -23.10
CA PHE A 471 8.97 10.57 -24.11
C PHE A 471 7.64 10.98 -23.45
N PRO A 472 6.88 11.93 -24.02
CA PRO A 472 5.56 12.28 -23.51
C PRO A 472 4.64 11.06 -23.47
N LYS A 473 4.03 10.77 -22.32
CA LYS A 473 3.02 9.71 -22.25
C LYS A 473 1.92 9.95 -23.29
N GLU A 474 1.42 8.87 -23.88
CA GLU A 474 0.44 8.88 -24.98
C GLU A 474 0.91 9.44 -26.35
N ASN A 475 2.16 9.90 -26.52
CA ASN A 475 2.68 10.32 -27.83
C ASN A 475 3.57 9.26 -28.53
N ILE A 476 2.97 8.41 -29.37
CA ILE A 476 3.66 7.36 -30.14
C ILE A 476 4.77 7.96 -31.01
N GLY A 477 4.47 9.07 -31.71
CA GLY A 477 5.39 9.71 -32.64
C GLY A 477 6.71 10.16 -32.01
N VAL A 478 6.67 10.67 -30.78
CA VAL A 478 7.90 11.03 -30.05
C VAL A 478 8.66 9.80 -29.57
N LEU A 479 7.98 8.75 -29.09
CA LEU A 479 8.63 7.48 -28.72
C LEU A 479 9.36 6.87 -29.93
N THR A 480 8.72 6.81 -31.09
CA THR A 480 9.35 6.36 -32.34
C THR A 480 10.54 7.23 -32.76
N GLN A 481 10.47 8.56 -32.59
CA GLN A 481 11.62 9.44 -32.86
C GLN A 481 12.80 9.21 -31.90
N VAL A 482 12.54 8.99 -30.60
CA VAL A 482 13.56 8.64 -29.60
C VAL A 482 14.19 7.29 -29.95
N LEU A 483 13.38 6.32 -30.35
CA LEU A 483 13.82 5.00 -30.80
C LEU A 483 14.78 5.07 -32.00
N PHE A 484 14.46 5.86 -33.03
CA PHE A 484 15.36 6.12 -34.17
C PHE A 484 16.61 6.96 -33.82
N GLN A 485 16.63 7.65 -32.67
CA GLN A 485 17.84 8.31 -32.16
C GLN A 485 18.72 7.35 -31.34
N ALA A 486 18.10 6.40 -30.63
CA ALA A 486 18.77 5.40 -29.82
C ALA A 486 19.33 4.23 -30.65
N ILE A 487 18.69 3.89 -31.77
CA ILE A 487 19.07 2.78 -32.66
C ILE A 487 19.42 3.32 -34.05
N SER A 488 20.58 2.92 -34.57
CA SER A 488 21.06 3.31 -35.90
C SER A 488 21.74 2.12 -36.59
N ASN A 489 21.34 1.80 -37.83
CA ASN A 489 21.89 0.68 -38.62
C ASN A 489 21.87 -0.67 -37.87
N GLY A 490 20.75 -0.98 -37.20
CA GLY A 490 20.59 -2.21 -36.41
C GLY A 490 21.43 -2.30 -35.13
N LYS A 491 22.08 -1.21 -34.71
CA LYS A 491 22.96 -1.17 -33.52
C LYS A 491 22.64 0.04 -32.65
N LEU A 492 23.09 -0.01 -31.39
CA LEU A 492 22.90 1.08 -30.44
C LEU A 492 23.74 2.30 -30.87
N SER A 493 23.13 3.48 -30.97
CA SER A 493 23.78 4.68 -31.45
C SER A 493 24.87 5.18 -30.48
N PRO A 494 25.89 5.93 -30.96
CA PRO A 494 26.91 6.51 -30.08
C PRO A 494 26.33 7.43 -29.00
N LEU A 495 25.20 8.08 -29.29
CA LEU A 495 24.49 8.92 -28.32
C LEU A 495 23.90 8.07 -27.20
N ALA A 496 23.17 6.99 -27.53
CA ALA A 496 22.61 6.09 -26.51
C ALA A 496 23.70 5.35 -25.70
N GLN A 497 24.83 5.01 -26.31
CA GLN A 497 25.99 4.47 -25.59
C GLN A 497 26.56 5.47 -24.57
N ASN A 498 26.64 6.76 -24.95
CA ASN A 498 27.09 7.82 -24.05
C ASN A 498 26.10 8.08 -22.91
N VAL A 499 24.80 8.16 -23.21
CA VAL A 499 23.74 8.31 -22.20
C VAL A 499 23.77 7.17 -21.18
N ALA A 500 23.91 5.93 -21.65
CA ALA A 500 24.01 4.76 -20.79
C ALA A 500 25.28 4.78 -19.90
N SER A 501 26.43 5.26 -20.42
CA SER A 501 27.67 5.35 -19.65
C SER A 501 27.60 6.44 -18.56
N ILE A 502 26.94 7.57 -18.85
CA ILE A 502 26.70 8.66 -17.90
C ILE A 502 25.73 8.19 -16.80
N GLY A 503 24.61 7.56 -17.16
CA GLY A 503 23.60 7.11 -16.19
C GLY A 503 24.06 5.99 -15.26
N LYS A 504 25.00 5.14 -15.70
CA LYS A 504 25.52 4.00 -14.93
C LYS A 504 26.17 4.38 -13.60
N GLY A 505 26.89 5.51 -13.56
CA GLY A 505 27.62 5.96 -12.37
C GLY A 505 26.69 6.34 -11.21
N PRO A 506 25.76 7.30 -11.39
CA PRO A 506 24.82 7.72 -10.37
C PRO A 506 23.82 6.64 -9.94
N ALA A 507 23.40 5.75 -10.86
CA ALA A 507 22.38 4.74 -10.58
C ALA A 507 22.73 3.82 -9.39
N LYS A 508 24.03 3.54 -9.13
CA LYS A 508 24.46 2.71 -8.00
C LYS A 508 24.10 3.30 -6.62
N ASN A 509 23.85 4.61 -6.55
CA ASN A 509 23.60 5.40 -5.35
C ASN A 509 22.25 6.14 -5.41
N LEU A 510 21.34 5.69 -6.26
CA LEU A 510 20.03 6.34 -6.40
C LEU A 510 19.26 6.21 -5.06
N MET A 511 18.63 7.30 -4.62
CA MET A 511 17.82 7.37 -3.39
C MET A 511 18.55 7.22 -2.04
N VAL A 512 19.88 7.27 -2.00
CA VAL A 512 20.67 7.25 -0.73
C VAL A 512 20.25 8.37 0.23
N THR A 513 20.05 9.59 -0.29
CA THR A 513 19.65 10.76 0.51
C THR A 513 18.28 10.54 1.15
N GLU A 514 17.29 10.14 0.35
CA GLU A 514 15.93 9.80 0.79
C GLU A 514 15.94 8.71 1.85
N THR A 515 16.77 7.66 1.69
CA THR A 515 16.90 6.60 2.69
C THR A 515 17.44 7.14 4.01
N ILE A 516 18.59 7.83 3.98
CA ILE A 516 19.29 8.28 5.20
C ILE A 516 18.50 9.35 5.95
N GLU A 517 17.93 10.33 5.24
CA GLU A 517 17.06 11.34 5.85
C GLU A 517 15.75 10.73 6.33
N GLY A 518 15.21 9.73 5.62
CA GLY A 518 14.05 8.95 6.03
C GLY A 518 14.24 8.25 7.37
N TYR A 519 15.34 7.49 7.54
CA TYR A 519 15.64 6.81 8.81
C TYR A 519 15.90 7.79 9.95
N ALA A 520 16.67 8.86 9.70
CA ALA A 520 16.96 9.87 10.72
C ALA A 520 15.69 10.63 11.17
N SER A 521 14.79 10.96 10.23
CA SER A 521 13.51 11.60 10.52
C SER A 521 12.55 10.65 11.24
N LEU A 522 12.49 9.38 10.84
CA LEU A 522 11.69 8.36 11.52
C LEU A 522 12.15 8.16 12.97
N LEU A 523 13.45 8.09 13.22
CA LEU A 523 14.02 8.01 14.57
C LEU A 523 13.70 9.25 15.40
N ALA A 524 13.71 10.45 14.82
CA ALA A 524 13.32 11.68 15.51
C ALA A 524 11.84 11.67 15.96
N ASN A 525 10.96 11.07 15.15
CA ASN A 525 9.52 10.99 15.42
C ASN A 525 9.13 9.83 16.37
N VAL A 526 9.91 8.73 16.36
CA VAL A 526 9.60 7.51 17.13
C VAL A 526 10.26 7.50 18.52
N LEU A 527 11.45 8.08 18.66
CA LEU A 527 12.23 7.99 19.91
C LEU A 527 11.91 9.13 20.88
N LYS A 528 11.75 8.78 22.16
CA LYS A 528 11.48 9.72 23.25
C LYS A 528 12.61 9.68 24.26
N PHE A 529 13.38 10.76 24.30
CA PHE A 529 14.60 10.82 25.13
C PHE A 529 14.31 11.33 26.55
N PRO A 530 14.79 10.61 27.61
CA PRO A 530 14.76 11.12 28.97
C PRO A 530 15.72 12.32 29.12
N SER A 531 15.58 13.09 30.21
CA SER A 531 16.37 14.31 30.46
C SER A 531 17.89 14.11 30.50
N GLU A 532 18.35 12.88 30.76
CA GLU A 532 19.75 12.49 30.82
C GLU A 532 20.40 12.31 29.44
N VAL A 533 19.58 12.15 28.39
CA VAL A 533 20.05 11.93 27.02
C VAL A 533 20.17 13.27 26.30
N ARG A 534 21.33 13.49 25.67
CA ARG A 534 21.53 14.65 24.81
C ARG A 534 20.78 14.42 23.50
N PRO A 535 19.90 15.34 23.05
CA PRO A 535 19.24 15.20 21.77
C PRO A 535 20.27 15.16 20.62
N PRO A 536 20.01 14.40 19.55
CA PRO A 536 20.85 14.40 18.36
C PRO A 536 20.83 15.77 17.65
N LYS A 537 21.78 15.97 16.73
CA LYS A 537 21.77 17.09 15.78
C LYS A 537 20.58 16.97 14.81
N VAL A 538 20.31 18.03 14.03
CA VAL A 538 19.23 18.04 13.04
C VAL A 538 19.63 17.16 11.85
N VAL A 539 18.66 16.54 11.17
CA VAL A 539 18.89 15.70 9.95
C VAL A 539 19.62 16.46 8.83
N ALA A 540 19.43 17.78 8.76
CA ALA A 540 20.16 18.68 7.86
C ALA A 540 21.68 18.72 8.14
N ASP A 541 22.12 18.44 9.37
CA ASP A 541 23.53 18.48 9.79
C ASP A 541 24.32 17.21 9.41
N ILE A 542 23.67 16.18 8.84
CA ILE A 542 24.36 15.00 8.29
C ILE A 542 25.22 15.44 7.09
N PRO A 543 26.53 15.11 7.04
CA PRO A 543 27.41 15.49 5.93
C PRO A 543 26.92 14.99 4.56
N THR A 544 27.00 15.84 3.52
CA THR A 544 26.53 15.49 2.15
C THR A 544 27.18 14.22 1.61
N ARG A 545 28.49 14.03 1.82
CA ARG A 545 29.23 12.82 1.42
C ARG A 545 28.58 11.51 1.90
N LEU A 546 27.88 11.51 3.03
CA LEU A 546 27.16 10.33 3.52
C LEU A 546 25.77 10.17 2.88
N LYS A 547 25.15 11.26 2.42
CA LYS A 547 23.87 11.29 1.71
C LYS A 547 24.00 10.99 0.20
N ASP A 548 25.18 11.21 -0.37
CA ASP A 548 25.42 11.11 -1.81
C ASP A 548 25.75 9.67 -2.27
N GLU A 549 26.34 8.82 -1.41
CA GLU A 549 26.75 7.45 -1.76
C GLU A 549 26.53 6.43 -0.63
N TRP A 550 26.14 5.19 -0.99
CA TRP A 550 26.28 4.07 -0.07
C TRP A 550 27.76 3.83 0.24
N GLN A 551 28.05 3.23 1.40
CA GLN A 551 29.42 3.05 1.88
C GLN A 551 30.15 1.84 1.23
N TRP A 552 30.06 1.74 -0.11
CA TRP A 552 30.64 0.67 -0.95
C TRP A 552 32.11 0.36 -0.61
N HIS A 553 32.92 1.40 -0.42
CA HIS A 553 34.35 1.31 -0.13
C HIS A 553 34.71 0.50 1.14
N LEU A 554 33.75 0.24 2.03
CA LEU A 554 33.93 -0.62 3.21
C LEU A 554 33.68 -2.11 2.90
N PHE A 555 33.04 -2.41 1.78
CA PHE A 555 32.64 -3.75 1.33
C PHE A 555 33.44 -4.23 0.12
N ASP A 556 34.01 -3.33 -0.70
CA ASP A 556 34.78 -3.67 -1.91
C ASP A 556 35.80 -4.81 -1.67
N GLU A 557 36.67 -4.69 -0.66
CA GLU A 557 37.67 -5.73 -0.30
C GLU A 557 37.05 -7.11 0.05
N ILE A 558 35.81 -7.12 0.53
CA ILE A 558 35.10 -8.34 0.94
C ILE A 558 34.38 -8.96 -0.26
N ILE A 559 33.74 -8.12 -1.10
CA ILE A 559 33.04 -8.51 -2.33
C ILE A 559 34.02 -9.17 -3.30
N ASP A 560 35.19 -8.56 -3.53
CA ASP A 560 36.21 -9.05 -4.46
C ASP A 560 36.85 -10.38 -3.99
N SER A 561 36.66 -10.79 -2.73
CA SER A 561 37.40 -11.89 -2.12
C SER A 561 36.78 -13.28 -2.28
N ARG A 562 35.48 -13.41 -2.61
CA ARG A 562 34.79 -14.72 -2.69
C ARG A 562 33.59 -14.76 -3.63
N ASP A 563 33.49 -15.86 -4.36
CA ASP A 563 32.22 -16.37 -4.90
C ASP A 563 31.28 -16.78 -3.77
N PHE A 564 30.35 -15.90 -3.41
CA PHE A 564 29.28 -16.24 -2.46
C PHE A 564 28.17 -17.00 -3.17
N ASN A 565 27.81 -18.19 -2.67
CA ASN A 565 26.61 -18.94 -3.09
C ASN A 565 25.34 -18.18 -2.66
N ARG A 566 24.95 -17.20 -3.47
CA ARG A 566 24.05 -16.08 -3.19
C ARG A 566 22.57 -16.42 -2.96
N THR A 567 22.16 -17.67 -3.14
CA THR A 567 20.73 -18.08 -3.10
C THR A 567 20.42 -19.27 -2.18
N ALA A 568 21.43 -19.88 -1.55
CA ALA A 568 21.24 -21.07 -0.71
C ALA A 568 21.08 -20.78 0.79
N LYS A 569 21.41 -19.55 1.24
CA LYS A 569 21.34 -19.15 2.66
C LYS A 569 20.19 -18.22 3.01
N THR A 570 19.86 -17.29 2.12
CA THR A 570 18.94 -16.16 2.36
C THR A 570 17.49 -16.57 2.67
N TYR A 571 17.16 -17.87 2.67
CA TYR A 571 15.82 -18.38 2.97
C TYR A 571 15.77 -19.48 4.04
N SER A 572 16.92 -19.94 4.57
CA SER A 572 16.91 -21.01 5.58
C SER A 572 16.16 -20.58 6.84
N PHE A 573 16.17 -19.28 7.19
CA PHE A 573 15.46 -18.79 8.36
C PHE A 573 13.93 -18.99 8.30
N ILE A 574 13.30 -18.96 7.11
CA ILE A 574 11.85 -19.25 7.03
C ILE A 574 11.63 -20.75 7.18
N ASP A 575 12.42 -21.55 6.44
CA ASP A 575 12.39 -23.02 6.51
C ASP A 575 12.60 -23.49 7.96
N GLU A 576 13.59 -22.95 8.67
CA GLU A 576 13.83 -23.19 10.10
C GLU A 576 12.61 -22.83 10.95
N THR A 577 11.96 -21.68 10.73
CA THR A 577 10.74 -21.33 11.49
C THR A 577 9.55 -22.24 11.20
N GLU A 578 9.42 -22.75 9.98
CA GLU A 578 8.38 -23.70 9.58
C GLU A 578 8.66 -25.10 10.15
N GLU A 579 9.88 -25.61 10.00
CA GLU A 579 10.32 -26.92 10.51
C GLU A 579 10.08 -27.05 12.03
N HIS A 580 10.46 -26.04 12.82
CA HIS A 580 10.24 -26.06 14.28
C HIS A 580 8.74 -26.13 14.65
N MET A 581 7.87 -25.46 13.89
CA MET A 581 6.42 -25.49 14.13
C MET A 581 5.80 -26.81 13.66
N ASN A 582 6.25 -27.35 12.52
CA ASN A 582 5.82 -28.65 12.00
C ASN A 582 6.24 -29.80 12.96
N HIS A 583 7.45 -29.73 13.53
CA HIS A 583 7.91 -30.66 14.57
C HIS A 583 7.09 -30.60 15.87
N THR A 584 6.42 -29.47 16.14
CA THR A 584 5.56 -29.31 17.32
C THR A 584 4.16 -29.91 17.09
N ASN A 585 3.69 -29.97 15.83
CA ASN A 585 2.34 -30.43 15.47
C ASN A 585 2.26 -31.84 14.85
N GLY A 586 3.38 -32.46 14.47
CA GLY A 586 3.43 -33.90 14.16
C GLY A 586 2.87 -34.33 12.80
N GLU A 587 2.74 -33.43 11.85
CA GLU A 587 2.38 -33.75 10.45
C GLU A 587 3.50 -33.34 9.49
N SER A 588 4.21 -34.34 8.95
CA SER A 588 5.15 -34.14 7.84
C SER A 588 4.37 -34.02 6.54
N SER A 589 4.24 -32.80 6.00
CA SER A 589 3.84 -32.59 4.61
C SER A 589 5.09 -32.36 3.77
N ASP A 590 5.27 -33.18 2.74
CA ASP A 590 6.37 -33.09 1.78
C ASP A 590 6.02 -31.95 0.79
N VAL A 591 6.54 -30.74 1.04
CA VAL A 591 6.12 -29.53 0.33
C VAL A 591 6.72 -29.48 -1.08
N GLY A 592 5.90 -29.85 -2.06
CA GLY A 592 6.22 -29.66 -3.48
C GLY A 592 6.48 -28.18 -3.80
N ARG A 593 7.66 -27.88 -4.34
CA ARG A 593 8.10 -26.52 -4.71
C ARG A 593 7.37 -26.00 -5.95
N SER A 594 6.14 -25.53 -5.79
CA SER A 594 5.44 -24.67 -6.76
C SER A 594 5.05 -23.35 -6.10
N ILE A 595 5.96 -22.37 -6.15
CA ILE A 595 5.68 -20.97 -5.82
C ILE A 595 5.04 -20.36 -7.07
N ASP A 596 3.81 -20.75 -7.38
CA ASP A 596 3.13 -20.41 -8.63
C ASP A 596 1.79 -19.72 -8.37
N GLU A 597 1.87 -18.57 -7.70
CA GLU A 597 0.73 -17.64 -7.50
C GLU A 597 1.25 -16.23 -7.14
N ALA A 598 1.97 -15.61 -8.08
CA ALA A 598 2.38 -14.21 -7.96
C ALA A 598 1.17 -13.29 -7.79
N PHE A 599 1.38 -12.19 -7.07
CA PHE A 599 0.34 -11.30 -6.58
C PHE A 599 -0.52 -10.72 -7.73
N SER A 600 -1.75 -11.22 -7.89
CA SER A 600 -2.66 -10.79 -8.96
C SER A 600 -3.46 -9.55 -8.54
N TYR A 601 -3.83 -8.75 -9.54
CA TYR A 601 -4.70 -7.59 -9.36
C TYR A 601 -6.07 -7.95 -8.78
N THR A 602 -6.60 -9.13 -9.14
CA THR A 602 -7.84 -9.71 -8.59
C THR A 602 -7.79 -9.79 -7.06
N ASP A 603 -6.68 -10.27 -6.53
CA ASP A 603 -6.49 -10.53 -5.10
C ASP A 603 -6.43 -9.21 -4.32
N TRP A 604 -5.96 -8.13 -4.97
CA TRP A 604 -5.98 -6.78 -4.41
C TRP A 604 -7.36 -6.13 -4.43
N GLU A 605 -8.17 -6.36 -5.47
CA GLU A 605 -9.57 -5.92 -5.44
C GLU A 605 -10.36 -6.63 -4.33
N GLU A 606 -10.10 -7.92 -4.10
CA GLU A 606 -10.65 -8.68 -2.97
C GLU A 606 -10.16 -8.14 -1.61
N GLU A 607 -8.86 -7.91 -1.42
CA GLU A 607 -8.34 -7.36 -0.15
C GLU A 607 -8.88 -5.95 0.11
N LYS A 608 -9.01 -5.09 -0.91
CA LYS A 608 -9.63 -3.76 -0.81
C LYS A 608 -11.11 -3.85 -0.43
N LEU A 609 -11.84 -4.86 -0.93
CA LEU A 609 -13.22 -5.14 -0.49
C LEU A 609 -13.25 -5.59 0.97
N ILE A 610 -12.34 -6.47 1.40
CA ILE A 610 -12.19 -6.93 2.78
C ILE A 610 -11.87 -5.76 3.71
N GLU A 611 -10.95 -4.87 3.35
CA GLU A 611 -10.60 -3.69 4.14
C GLU A 611 -11.79 -2.74 4.27
N MET A 612 -12.53 -2.46 3.18
CA MET A 612 -13.76 -1.66 3.24
C MET A 612 -14.83 -2.28 4.14
N ILE A 613 -15.00 -3.61 4.10
CA ILE A 613 -15.91 -4.35 4.97
C ILE A 613 -15.46 -4.26 6.44
N ASN A 614 -14.16 -4.42 6.71
CA ASN A 614 -13.59 -4.32 8.05
C ASN A 614 -13.67 -2.90 8.62
N ALA A 615 -13.39 -1.87 7.82
CA ALA A 615 -13.54 -0.46 8.19
C ALA A 615 -15.00 -0.04 8.40
N ARG A 616 -15.94 -0.69 7.69
CA ARG A 616 -17.38 -0.55 7.96
C ARG A 616 -17.76 -1.23 9.27
N LYS A 617 -17.40 -2.50 9.46
CA LYS A 617 -17.68 -3.28 10.67
C LYS A 617 -17.12 -2.58 11.92
N LYS A 618 -15.92 -2.01 11.82
CA LYS A 618 -15.28 -1.24 12.90
C LYS A 618 -16.07 0.01 13.30
N ARG A 619 -16.64 0.74 12.34
CA ARG A 619 -17.55 1.86 12.63
C ARG A 619 -18.85 1.37 13.28
N GLU A 620 -19.40 0.24 12.82
CA GLU A 620 -20.59 -0.38 13.41
C GLU A 620 -20.31 -0.84 14.87
N ASP A 621 -19.13 -1.41 15.15
CA ASP A 621 -18.67 -1.79 16.50
C ASP A 621 -18.39 -0.57 17.41
N GLU A 622 -17.84 0.52 16.87
CA GLU A 622 -17.62 1.78 17.58
C GLU A 622 -18.98 2.47 17.92
N GLU A 623 -19.94 2.49 16.99
CA GLU A 623 -21.31 2.96 17.26
C GLU A 623 -22.06 2.09 18.29
N LEU A 624 -21.78 0.78 18.33
CA LEU A 624 -22.33 -0.12 19.35
C LEU A 624 -21.71 0.15 20.74
N LYS A 625 -20.40 0.44 20.82
CA LYS A 625 -19.75 0.83 22.08
C LYS A 625 -20.29 2.14 22.65
N ASP A 626 -20.46 3.17 21.81
CA ASP A 626 -21.07 4.45 22.20
C ASP A 626 -22.51 4.30 22.75
N ARG A 627 -23.21 3.22 22.38
CA ARG A 627 -24.53 2.87 22.93
C ARG A 627 -24.43 2.14 24.28
N THR A 628 -23.42 1.29 24.50
CA THR A 628 -23.22 0.60 25.78
C THR A 628 -22.56 1.48 26.85
N ASP A 629 -21.72 2.43 26.46
CA ASP A 629 -21.02 3.35 27.38
C ASP A 629 -21.90 4.52 27.87
N GLN A 630 -23.19 4.52 27.52
CA GLN A 630 -24.16 5.42 28.12
C GLN A 630 -24.40 5.06 29.59
N TRP A 631 -23.70 5.75 30.49
CA TRP A 631 -23.86 5.71 31.94
C TRP A 631 -25.34 5.57 32.34
N HIS A 632 -25.71 4.37 32.76
CA HIS A 632 -26.99 4.14 33.41
C HIS A 632 -26.93 4.76 34.80
N GLY A 633 -27.70 5.84 35.01
CA GLY A 633 -27.81 6.52 36.30
C GLY A 633 -28.18 5.53 37.42
N THR A 634 -27.78 5.87 38.65
CA THR A 634 -27.93 5.00 39.82
C THR A 634 -29.37 4.49 39.95
N TRP A 635 -29.56 3.24 40.41
CA TRP A 635 -30.88 2.58 40.47
C TRP A 635 -31.99 3.43 41.14
N GLU A 636 -31.64 4.32 42.07
CA GLU A 636 -32.56 5.24 42.71
C GLU A 636 -33.06 6.38 41.80
N GLU A 637 -32.29 6.82 40.81
CA GLU A 637 -32.76 7.76 39.77
C GLU A 637 -33.75 7.08 38.82
N VAL A 638 -33.47 5.83 38.43
CA VAL A 638 -34.37 5.00 37.62
C VAL A 638 -35.70 4.80 38.37
N TYR A 639 -35.64 4.46 39.66
CA TYR A 639 -36.83 4.32 40.52
C TYR A 639 -37.59 5.65 40.69
N ARG A 640 -36.90 6.79 40.88
CA ARG A 640 -37.54 8.12 40.95
C ARG A 640 -38.21 8.51 39.64
N ASN A 641 -37.61 8.21 38.50
CA ASN A 641 -38.18 8.52 37.18
C ASN A 641 -39.37 7.62 36.84
N ALA A 642 -39.31 6.31 37.15
CA ALA A 642 -40.48 5.43 37.06
C ALA A 642 -41.65 5.95 37.92
N LYS A 643 -41.37 6.36 39.16
CA LYS A 643 -42.37 6.93 40.09
C LYS A 643 -42.84 8.35 39.73
N ARG A 644 -42.18 9.04 38.80
CA ARG A 644 -42.71 10.25 38.13
C ARG A 644 -43.62 9.88 36.96
N ALA A 645 -43.22 8.93 36.14
CA ALA A 645 -44.00 8.47 34.99
C ALA A 645 -45.37 7.90 35.42
N ASP A 646 -45.42 7.10 36.50
CA ASP A 646 -46.70 6.59 37.03
C ASP A 646 -47.62 7.70 37.58
N ARG A 647 -47.07 8.78 38.12
CA ARG A 647 -47.86 9.95 38.55
C ARG A 647 -48.43 10.70 37.33
N ALA A 648 -47.59 11.00 36.34
CA ALA A 648 -48.01 11.63 35.09
C ALA A 648 -49.05 10.78 34.30
N ARG A 649 -49.05 9.46 34.51
CA ARG A 649 -50.04 8.54 33.93
C ARG A 649 -51.41 8.60 34.63
N ASN A 650 -51.49 9.07 35.87
CA ASN A 650 -52.76 9.32 36.55
C ASN A 650 -53.38 10.68 36.16
N ASP A 651 -52.57 11.68 35.74
CA ASP A 651 -53.06 12.96 35.22
C ASP A 651 -53.72 12.85 33.82
N LEU A 652 -53.75 11.65 33.24
CA LEU A 652 -54.40 11.31 31.96
C LEU A 652 -55.70 10.50 32.13
N ARG A 653 -56.24 10.39 33.35
CA ARG A 653 -57.60 9.90 33.57
C ARG A 653 -58.59 11.04 33.38
N GLU A 654 -59.37 10.94 32.29
CA GLU A 654 -60.70 11.54 32.09
C GLU A 654 -60.88 12.98 32.62
N ARG A 655 -60.60 13.97 31.77
CA ARG A 655 -61.32 15.25 31.85
C ARG A 655 -62.75 14.99 31.36
N ASP A 656 -63.74 15.37 32.15
CA ASP A 656 -65.15 15.30 31.76
C ASP A 656 -65.40 16.05 30.44
N ASP A 657 -66.09 15.39 29.50
CA ASP A 657 -66.47 15.98 28.20
C ASP A 657 -67.26 17.31 28.34
N ARG A 658 -67.87 17.55 29.51
CA ARG A 658 -68.54 18.81 29.89
C ARG A 658 -67.65 20.04 29.96
N GLU A 659 -66.33 19.91 30.09
CA GLU A 659 -65.43 21.08 30.05
C GLU A 659 -65.20 21.58 28.62
N LEU A 660 -65.21 20.68 27.63
CA LEU A 660 -64.99 21.02 26.21
C LEU A 660 -66.19 21.73 25.58
N GLU A 661 -67.42 21.43 26.03
CA GLU A 661 -68.63 22.13 25.58
C GLU A 661 -68.73 23.57 26.10
N ARG A 662 -68.07 23.90 27.22
CA ARG A 662 -68.20 25.22 27.88
C ARG A 662 -67.37 26.35 27.28
N THR A 663 -66.38 26.06 26.45
CA THR A 663 -65.43 27.09 25.96
C THR A 663 -65.70 27.58 24.53
N GLY A 664 -66.55 26.89 23.77
CA GLY A 664 -67.04 27.37 22.47
C GLY A 664 -65.96 27.67 21.41
N GLN A 665 -64.76 27.10 21.57
CA GLN A 665 -63.64 27.33 20.65
C GLN A 665 -63.73 26.40 19.43
N PRO A 666 -63.56 26.90 18.19
CA PRO A 666 -63.61 26.08 16.99
C PRO A 666 -62.43 25.10 16.97
N LEU A 667 -62.75 23.81 16.80
CA LEU A 667 -61.75 22.75 16.78
C LEU A 667 -60.88 22.87 15.51
N CYS A 668 -59.61 23.23 15.70
CA CYS A 668 -58.61 23.27 14.63
C CYS A 668 -57.68 22.07 14.74
N ILE A 669 -57.75 21.17 13.76
CA ILE A 669 -56.89 19.98 13.66
C ILE A 669 -55.73 20.33 12.72
N TYR A 670 -54.49 20.07 13.16
CA TYR A 670 -53.30 20.27 12.34
C TYR A 670 -52.77 18.90 11.87
N GLU A 671 -52.65 18.73 10.55
CA GLU A 671 -52.05 17.55 9.93
C GLU A 671 -50.77 17.92 9.16
N PRO A 672 -49.77 17.02 9.07
CA PRO A 672 -48.59 17.27 8.25
C PRO A 672 -48.97 17.41 6.76
N TYR A 673 -48.46 18.45 6.09
CA TYR A 673 -48.82 18.77 4.71
C TYR A 673 -47.73 18.32 3.72
N PHE A 674 -48.11 17.46 2.77
CA PHE A 674 -47.23 16.86 1.77
C PHE A 674 -47.70 17.11 0.31
N GLY A 675 -48.46 18.19 0.07
CA GLY A 675 -48.98 18.51 -1.26
C GLY A 675 -47.95 19.05 -2.24
N GLU A 676 -48.33 19.17 -3.52
CA GLU A 676 -47.51 19.82 -4.55
C GLU A 676 -47.13 21.25 -4.11
N GLY A 677 -45.85 21.60 -4.25
CA GLY A 677 -45.31 22.87 -3.74
C GLY A 677 -44.74 22.83 -2.32
N ALA A 678 -44.83 21.71 -1.58
CA ALA A 678 -44.25 21.60 -0.24
C ALA A 678 -42.73 21.31 -0.18
N TRP A 679 -42.05 21.22 -1.35
CA TRP A 679 -40.59 20.99 -1.57
C TRP A 679 -39.76 20.73 -0.29
N PRO A 680 -39.78 19.48 0.25
CA PRO A 680 -39.35 19.22 1.63
C PRO A 680 -37.89 19.57 1.96
N PHE A 681 -37.01 19.65 0.96
CA PHE A 681 -35.60 20.03 1.18
C PHE A 681 -35.40 21.55 1.40
N LEU A 682 -36.39 22.39 1.10
CA LEU A 682 -36.33 23.85 1.37
C LEU A 682 -36.74 24.21 2.80
N HIS A 683 -37.32 23.27 3.56
CA HIS A 683 -37.84 23.50 4.91
C HIS A 683 -37.20 22.55 5.91
N ARG A 684 -36.52 23.07 6.94
CA ARG A 684 -35.85 22.24 7.97
C ARG A 684 -36.80 21.53 8.94
N ASN A 685 -38.07 21.94 8.99
CA ASN A 685 -39.09 21.38 9.87
C ASN A 685 -40.32 20.98 9.04
N SER A 686 -41.06 19.97 9.50
CA SER A 686 -42.32 19.53 8.90
C SER A 686 -43.32 20.67 8.75
N LEU A 687 -43.89 20.84 7.55
CA LEU A 687 -45.01 21.76 7.31
C LEU A 687 -46.32 21.12 7.80
N TYR A 688 -47.20 21.93 8.39
CA TYR A 688 -48.53 21.49 8.86
C TYR A 688 -49.62 22.37 8.26
N ARG A 689 -50.73 21.75 7.85
CA ARG A 689 -51.95 22.42 7.43
C ARG A 689 -52.96 22.35 8.57
N GLY A 690 -53.51 23.51 8.96
CA GLY A 690 -54.66 23.57 9.86
C GLY A 690 -55.97 23.40 9.10
N ILE A 691 -56.84 22.52 9.59
CA ILE A 691 -58.25 22.39 9.17
C ILE A 691 -59.10 22.80 10.36
N GLY A 692 -59.76 23.94 10.26
CA GLY A 692 -60.72 24.44 11.26
C GLY A 692 -62.15 24.02 10.90
N LEU A 693 -62.85 23.39 11.84
CA LEU A 693 -64.28 23.11 11.70
C LEU A 693 -65.11 24.32 12.16
N THR A 694 -65.77 24.98 11.21
CA THR A 694 -66.68 26.10 11.46
C THR A 694 -68.14 25.67 11.31
N ASN A 695 -68.97 25.92 12.33
CA ASN A 695 -70.40 25.52 12.36
C ASN A 695 -71.33 26.38 11.45
N HIS A 696 -70.80 26.96 10.37
CA HIS A 696 -71.61 27.71 9.40
C HIS A 696 -71.90 26.85 8.17
N ILE A 697 -73.14 26.39 8.08
CA ILE A 697 -73.74 25.87 6.84
C ILE A 697 -73.96 27.06 5.90
N ASN A 698 -73.21 27.11 4.80
CA ASN A 698 -73.64 27.89 3.64
C ASN A 698 -74.64 27.08 2.82
N ARG A 699 -75.75 27.74 2.45
CA ARG A 699 -76.62 27.34 1.33
C ARG A 699 -76.06 27.88 0.02
#